data_AF-A0A3N6RIF8-F1
#
_entry.id   AF-A0A3N6RIF8-F1
#
_cell.length_a   1.000
_cell.length_b   1.000
_cell.length_c   1.000
_cell.angle_alpha   90.00
_cell.angle_beta   90.00
_cell.angle_gamma   90.00
#
_symmetry.space_group_name_H-M   'P 1'
#
loop_
_entity.id
_entity.type
_entity.pdbx_description
1 polymer ?
#
loop_
_entity_poly.entity_id
_entity_poly.type
_entity_poly.pdbx_seq_one_letter_code
_entity_poly.pdbx_strand_id
1 'polypeptide(L)'
;MEDEDNFQEKRCSELLLYLALNIEDFQILPKIKLETDLSQTIIDDIQKYFLTYQSACEYANQIFLEIYQPGAIKKYCKQSTIGKKLPTAFYIHISAVAQLHPLLQLYENLAHRLYLKAVSQQKDDTKITTLIKFNFDKPTISYLHYPDFDTDPHPALKTSISINMNSGKVDYRNYHNSKNPPVLHRKETFVNTDYPHYQKFAQLTSAEVKLGLLDNTRLIGTRQGWFTHLKNHGIEIKDHHVIQHTIEIPIPKIERHKAAIARKQISKPVRLGLEANLFTEGTTFFDYGCGYGGDIKQIAQKGYQSSGWDPYYLPDNTCIAADIVNLGYVINVIESLAERREALIKAWKLTKQVLIVSAMVLIDDHKNQDKLGYGDGIITARNTFQKYYEQEELKSYIDQVLNVDSIPIDLGIFFVFKDEKQGQNFRASRLKTRLSTPRINSKNQKFVDYEEQLIPLMNFMSDRGRLPVRGEIAEEADLIAEFGSFRRAFRVIMQATNSVEWDQITDKRRQDLLVYLALSKFGNRPKFSQLAEVVRNDIKALFGSYNQACILADLMLFSLGDSELISKCCKNSSIGYKFSNSLLVHVSVVAKLDPLLRLYEGCANRTIGRLNEATIIKFNTKLPIISYLFYPDFDTEAHPVLHTSMNIDLRDLSVSYQSYTNEYNPPILHRKDALVTPDYPDYEKFAKLTQQEEDRGLLNDLKSIQNRINWLKCLEENCTEIKGHRVYWQTNVDPYRLKILKSAHATRKRERKKQLNQE
;
A
#
# COMPACT_ATOMS: atom_id res chain seq x y z
N MET A 1 -45.81 33.53 5.59
CA MET A 1 -45.75 32.13 6.02
C MET A 1 -44.38 31.52 5.73
N GLU A 2 -43.91 31.41 4.48
CA GLU A 2 -42.54 30.90 4.21
C GLU A 2 -41.41 31.73 4.84
N ASP A 3 -41.52 33.06 4.88
CA ASP A 3 -40.51 33.93 5.52
C ASP A 3 -40.50 33.87 7.05
N GLU A 4 -41.65 33.58 7.68
CA GLU A 4 -41.75 33.45 9.15
C GLU A 4 -41.22 32.08 9.61
N ASP A 5 -41.52 31.00 8.87
CA ASP A 5 -41.01 29.66 9.16
C ASP A 5 -39.48 29.59 8.97
N ASN A 6 -38.94 30.19 7.90
CA ASN A 6 -37.50 30.27 7.66
C ASN A 6 -36.77 31.12 8.73
N PHE A 7 -37.40 32.19 9.21
CA PHE A 7 -36.87 32.99 10.31
C PHE A 7 -36.84 32.22 11.64
N GLN A 8 -37.88 31.44 11.93
CA GLN A 8 -37.95 30.61 13.14
C GLN A 8 -36.94 29.44 13.12
N GLU A 9 -36.80 28.76 11.98
CA GLU A 9 -35.84 27.66 11.81
C GLU A 9 -34.38 28.15 11.93
N LYS A 10 -34.09 29.34 11.39
CA LYS A 10 -32.79 30.00 11.53
C LYS A 10 -32.48 30.36 12.98
N ARG A 11 -33.45 30.96 13.71
CA ARG A 11 -33.25 31.35 15.12
C ARG A 11 -33.03 30.15 16.03
N CYS A 12 -33.76 29.05 15.80
CA CYS A 12 -33.58 27.77 16.48
C CYS A 12 -32.17 27.20 16.26
N SER A 13 -31.70 27.22 15.00
CA SER A 13 -30.36 26.76 14.62
C SER A 13 -29.23 27.58 15.25
N GLU A 14 -29.38 28.91 15.31
CA GLU A 14 -28.44 29.82 15.96
C GLU A 14 -28.34 29.54 17.47
N LEU A 15 -29.47 29.26 18.12
CA LEU A 15 -29.53 28.94 19.55
C LEU A 15 -28.84 27.60 19.87
N LEU A 16 -29.04 26.56 19.05
CA LEU A 16 -28.35 25.28 19.21
C LEU A 16 -26.83 25.41 19.04
N LEU A 17 -26.39 26.17 18.04
CA LEU A 17 -24.97 26.45 17.83
C LEU A 17 -24.37 27.19 19.04
N TYR A 18 -25.08 28.18 19.57
CA TYR A 18 -24.67 28.91 20.77
C TYR A 18 -24.48 27.97 21.98
N LEU A 19 -25.45 27.10 22.27
CA LEU A 19 -25.38 26.16 23.38
C LEU A 19 -24.23 25.16 23.21
N ALA A 20 -24.08 24.59 22.00
CA ALA A 20 -23.02 23.63 21.70
C ALA A 20 -21.61 24.26 21.78
N LEU A 21 -21.45 25.53 21.41
CA LEU A 21 -20.18 26.24 21.54
C LEU A 21 -19.79 26.53 22.99
N ASN A 22 -20.74 26.56 23.92
CA ASN A 22 -20.47 26.82 25.34
C ASN A 22 -20.23 25.53 26.17
N ILE A 23 -20.01 24.39 25.50
CA ILE A 23 -19.57 23.13 26.10
C ILE A 23 -18.05 23.18 26.38
N GLU A 24 -17.61 22.86 27.60
CA GLU A 24 -16.18 22.70 27.93
C GLU A 24 -15.57 21.38 27.41
N ASP A 25 -14.31 21.42 26.94
CA ASP A 25 -13.63 20.31 26.24
C ASP A 25 -13.30 19.09 27.16
N PHE A 26 -13.94 17.96 26.87
CA PHE A 26 -13.67 16.55 27.22
C PHE A 26 -12.88 16.19 28.50
N GLN A 27 -13.62 15.74 29.52
CA GLN A 27 -13.50 14.41 30.15
C GLN A 27 -14.84 14.04 30.82
N ILE A 28 -15.59 13.09 30.22
CA ILE A 28 -16.85 12.48 30.71
C ILE A 28 -17.99 13.48 31.02
N LEU A 29 -18.98 13.53 30.10
CA LEU A 29 -20.16 14.41 30.03
C LEU A 29 -19.83 15.93 29.96
N PRO A 30 -20.28 16.63 28.90
CA PRO A 30 -20.01 18.05 28.75
C PRO A 30 -20.68 18.89 29.85
N LYS A 31 -19.93 19.74 30.56
CA LYS A 31 -20.50 20.80 31.39
C LYS A 31 -20.94 21.95 30.48
N ILE A 32 -22.24 22.06 30.28
CA ILE A 32 -22.89 23.23 29.69
C ILE A 32 -23.05 24.28 30.81
N LYS A 33 -22.95 25.57 30.48
CA LYS A 33 -23.22 26.68 31.44
C LYS A 33 -24.55 26.46 32.18
N LEU A 34 -24.69 26.99 33.39
CA LEU A 34 -25.98 26.93 34.10
C LEU A 34 -26.96 27.88 33.41
N GLU A 35 -28.26 27.56 33.44
CA GLU A 35 -29.31 28.43 32.87
C GLU A 35 -29.24 29.86 33.45
N THR A 36 -28.82 29.98 34.70
CA THR A 36 -28.61 31.23 35.44
C THR A 36 -27.52 32.13 34.83
N ASP A 37 -26.64 31.57 34.00
CA ASP A 37 -25.53 32.28 33.36
C ASP A 37 -25.91 32.80 31.96
N LEU A 38 -27.15 32.58 31.53
CA LEU A 38 -27.68 33.00 30.23
C LEU A 38 -28.38 34.35 30.31
N SER A 39 -28.31 35.13 29.23
CA SER A 39 -29.10 36.36 29.12
C SER A 39 -30.59 36.04 29.02
N GLN A 40 -31.46 36.90 29.56
CA GLN A 40 -32.92 36.71 29.53
C GLN A 40 -33.46 36.42 28.11
N THR A 41 -32.94 37.10 27.09
CA THR A 41 -33.34 36.87 25.68
C THR A 41 -33.10 35.43 25.22
N ILE A 42 -32.00 34.81 25.66
CA ILE A 42 -31.68 33.41 25.34
C ILE A 42 -32.58 32.46 26.10
N ILE A 43 -32.90 32.77 27.36
CA ILE A 43 -33.85 31.99 28.17
C ILE A 43 -35.24 32.01 27.53
N ASP A 44 -35.71 33.18 27.10
CA ASP A 44 -36.99 33.34 26.42
C ASP A 44 -37.03 32.57 25.09
N ASP A 45 -35.94 32.60 24.31
CA ASP A 45 -35.80 31.82 23.08
C ASP A 45 -35.78 30.30 23.37
N ILE A 46 -35.09 29.85 24.43
CA ILE A 46 -35.05 28.44 24.83
C ILE A 46 -36.44 27.94 25.21
N GLN A 47 -37.19 28.73 25.99
CA GLN A 47 -38.56 28.40 26.34
C GLN A 47 -39.45 28.35 25.10
N LYS A 48 -39.28 29.29 24.17
CA LYS A 48 -40.06 29.37 22.93
C LYS A 48 -39.81 28.19 21.98
N TYR A 49 -38.56 27.80 21.75
CA TYR A 49 -38.20 26.82 20.72
C TYR A 49 -37.99 25.39 21.25
N PHE A 50 -37.65 25.23 22.53
CA PHE A 50 -37.30 23.93 23.12
C PHE A 50 -38.12 23.58 24.37
N LEU A 51 -39.04 24.44 24.79
CA LEU A 51 -39.87 24.34 26.01
C LEU A 51 -39.09 24.40 27.33
N THR A 52 -37.93 23.73 27.43
CA THR A 52 -37.09 23.68 28.62
C THR A 52 -35.60 23.79 28.29
N TYR A 53 -34.81 24.33 29.22
CA TYR A 53 -33.36 24.40 29.12
C TYR A 53 -32.71 23.02 28.96
N GLN A 54 -33.22 22.03 29.68
CA GLN A 54 -32.75 20.66 29.60
C GLN A 54 -32.91 20.09 28.18
N SER A 55 -34.08 20.27 27.57
CA SER A 55 -34.33 19.78 26.20
C SER A 55 -33.39 20.45 25.19
N ALA A 56 -33.20 21.77 25.29
CA ALA A 56 -32.25 22.48 24.43
C ALA A 56 -30.81 21.95 24.58
N CYS A 57 -30.39 21.64 25.80
CA CYS A 57 -29.09 21.02 26.09
C CYS A 57 -28.96 19.61 25.52
N GLU A 58 -30.01 18.79 25.59
CA GLU A 58 -30.04 17.44 25.01
C GLU A 58 -29.83 17.48 23.49
N TYR A 59 -30.54 18.37 22.78
CA TYR A 59 -30.37 18.59 21.35
C TYR A 59 -28.98 19.12 20.98
N ALA A 60 -28.45 20.10 21.74
CA ALA A 60 -27.12 20.63 21.52
C ALA A 60 -26.03 19.56 21.71
N ASN A 61 -26.17 18.73 22.75
CA ASN A 61 -25.26 17.60 23.01
C ASN A 61 -25.33 16.55 21.89
N GLN A 62 -26.52 16.29 21.35
CA GLN A 62 -26.66 15.37 20.21
C GLN A 62 -25.89 15.85 18.98
N ILE A 63 -26.02 17.13 18.61
CA ILE A 63 -25.27 17.73 17.48
C ILE A 63 -23.76 17.68 17.74
N PHE A 64 -23.33 17.96 18.97
CA PHE A 64 -21.92 17.88 19.37
C PHE A 64 -21.36 16.45 19.23
N LEU A 65 -22.08 15.44 19.73
CA LEU A 65 -21.68 14.04 19.61
C LEU A 65 -21.64 13.57 18.15
N GLU A 66 -22.56 14.07 17.32
CA GLU A 66 -22.65 13.71 15.90
C GLU A 66 -21.41 14.15 15.11
N ILE A 67 -20.70 15.22 15.51
CA ILE A 67 -19.42 15.63 14.88
C ILE A 67 -18.38 14.51 14.90
N TYR A 68 -18.35 13.72 15.98
CA TYR A 68 -17.37 12.64 16.17
C TYR A 68 -17.79 11.32 15.52
N GLN A 69 -18.99 11.25 14.94
CA GLN A 69 -19.46 10.07 14.23
C GLN A 69 -18.76 9.95 12.86
N PRO A 70 -18.23 8.75 12.51
CA PRO A 70 -17.60 8.53 11.22
C PRO A 70 -18.52 8.92 10.05
N GLY A 71 -18.04 9.84 9.20
CA GLY A 71 -18.75 10.26 7.99
C GLY A 71 -19.82 11.36 8.18
N ALA A 72 -20.08 11.83 9.40
CA ALA A 72 -21.07 12.89 9.65
C ALA A 72 -20.73 14.20 8.91
N ILE A 73 -19.48 14.66 9.01
CA ILE A 73 -19.02 15.87 8.29
C ILE A 73 -19.23 15.70 6.77
N LYS A 74 -18.85 14.55 6.21
CA LYS A 74 -19.03 14.24 4.78
C LYS A 74 -20.50 14.28 4.37
N LYS A 75 -21.41 13.70 5.17
CA LYS A 75 -22.85 13.70 4.93
C LYS A 75 -23.37 15.13 4.77
N TYR A 76 -23.14 16.00 5.75
CA TYR A 76 -23.65 17.37 5.71
C TYR A 76 -22.96 18.24 4.65
N CYS A 77 -21.66 18.04 4.40
CA CYS A 77 -20.97 18.72 3.29
C CYS A 77 -21.55 18.33 1.92
N LYS A 78 -21.95 17.06 1.73
CA LYS A 78 -22.57 16.61 0.47
C LYS A 78 -23.99 17.15 0.30
N GLN A 79 -24.73 17.35 1.39
CA GLN A 79 -26.08 17.91 1.40
C GLN A 79 -26.11 19.44 1.25
N SER A 80 -25.02 20.14 1.58
CA SER A 80 -24.97 21.60 1.48
C SER A 80 -25.34 22.12 0.09
N THR A 81 -26.19 23.14 0.01
CA THR A 81 -26.63 23.74 -1.27
C THR A 81 -25.59 24.69 -1.86
N ILE A 82 -24.59 25.09 -1.07
CA ILE A 82 -23.52 26.02 -1.44
C ILE A 82 -22.15 25.38 -1.22
N GLY A 83 -21.15 25.80 -1.99
CA GLY A 83 -19.77 25.31 -1.88
C GLY A 83 -19.41 24.20 -2.86
N LYS A 84 -18.12 24.09 -3.18
CA LYS A 84 -17.57 23.16 -4.15
C LYS A 84 -17.37 21.79 -3.53
N LYS A 85 -18.08 20.80 -4.07
CA LYS A 85 -18.00 19.40 -3.63
C LYS A 85 -17.03 18.62 -4.53
N LEU A 86 -16.00 18.03 -3.93
CA LEU A 86 -15.08 17.08 -4.58
C LEU A 86 -15.29 15.67 -3.99
N PRO A 87 -14.67 14.62 -4.55
CA PRO A 87 -14.75 13.27 -4.00
C PRO A 87 -14.22 13.17 -2.56
N THR A 88 -13.13 13.88 -2.26
CA THR A 88 -12.35 13.79 -1.00
C THR A 88 -12.45 15.02 -0.10
N ALA A 89 -13.07 16.10 -0.59
CA ALA A 89 -13.15 17.35 0.17
C ALA A 89 -14.36 18.22 -0.24
N PHE A 90 -14.67 19.19 0.62
CA PHE A 90 -15.65 20.25 0.38
C PHE A 90 -15.00 21.61 0.66
N TYR A 91 -15.26 22.59 -0.20
CA TYR A 91 -14.68 23.94 -0.10
C TYR A 91 -15.78 24.98 -0.11
N ILE A 92 -15.65 26.01 0.72
CA ILE A 92 -16.58 27.13 0.78
C ILE A 92 -15.84 28.43 1.02
N HIS A 93 -16.35 29.53 0.46
CA HIS A 93 -15.86 30.86 0.75
C HIS A 93 -16.33 31.33 2.12
N ILE A 94 -15.50 32.12 2.82
CA ILE A 94 -15.81 32.58 4.19
C ILE A 94 -17.14 33.33 4.30
N SER A 95 -17.54 34.04 3.25
CA SER A 95 -18.81 34.78 3.21
C SER A 95 -20.05 33.88 3.25
N ALA A 96 -19.91 32.59 2.97
CA ALA A 96 -21.00 31.63 2.89
C ALA A 96 -21.05 30.64 4.07
N VAL A 97 -20.12 30.75 5.05
CA VAL A 97 -20.04 29.81 6.19
C VAL A 97 -21.32 29.82 7.03
N ALA A 98 -21.93 30.99 7.23
CA ALA A 98 -23.18 31.13 8.00
C ALA A 98 -24.39 30.42 7.36
N GLN A 99 -24.28 30.00 6.09
CA GLN A 99 -25.33 29.25 5.38
C GLN A 99 -25.14 27.73 5.47
N LEU A 100 -24.04 27.26 6.08
CA LEU A 100 -23.82 25.83 6.26
C LEU A 100 -24.77 25.25 7.32
N HIS A 101 -24.94 23.93 7.28
CA HIS A 101 -25.64 23.22 8.35
C HIS A 101 -25.00 23.55 9.72
N PRO A 102 -25.77 23.73 10.81
CA PRO A 102 -25.26 24.12 12.12
C PRO A 102 -24.12 23.22 12.63
N LEU A 103 -24.19 21.91 12.34
CA LEU A 103 -23.11 20.96 12.66
C LEU A 103 -21.77 21.33 12.00
N LEU A 104 -21.78 21.76 10.74
CA LEU A 104 -20.56 22.18 10.03
C LEU A 104 -20.05 23.53 10.54
N GLN A 105 -20.96 24.44 10.90
CA GLN A 105 -20.60 25.70 11.55
C GLN A 105 -19.93 25.45 12.90
N LEU A 106 -20.49 24.53 13.70
CA LEU A 106 -19.90 24.12 14.98
C LEU A 106 -18.50 23.51 14.77
N TYR A 107 -18.36 22.59 13.82
CA TYR A 107 -17.07 21.98 13.49
C TYR A 107 -16.01 23.00 13.07
N GLU A 108 -16.37 23.97 12.22
CA GLU A 108 -15.48 25.06 11.84
C GLU A 108 -15.13 25.95 13.05
N ASN A 109 -16.11 26.35 13.85
CA ASN A 109 -15.86 27.22 15.01
C ASN A 109 -14.94 26.58 16.05
N LEU A 110 -15.08 25.27 16.31
CA LEU A 110 -14.16 24.53 17.19
C LEU A 110 -12.72 24.57 16.66
N ALA A 111 -12.56 24.35 15.35
CA ALA A 111 -11.26 24.47 14.70
C ALA A 111 -10.74 25.92 14.71
N HIS A 112 -11.64 26.90 14.57
CA HIS A 112 -11.32 28.31 14.50
C HIS A 112 -10.68 28.82 15.80
N ARG A 113 -11.07 28.25 16.96
CA ARG A 113 -10.40 28.55 18.24
C ARG A 113 -8.92 28.15 18.22
N LEU A 114 -8.61 26.97 17.68
CA LEU A 114 -7.25 26.48 17.53
C LEU A 114 -6.48 27.32 16.49
N TYR A 115 -7.14 27.72 15.41
CA TYR A 115 -6.62 28.65 14.41
C TYR A 115 -6.22 29.98 15.05
N LEU A 116 -7.10 30.60 15.84
CA LEU A 116 -6.81 31.88 16.50
C LEU A 116 -5.63 31.77 17.47
N LYS A 117 -5.53 30.68 18.25
CA LYS A 117 -4.38 30.43 19.12
C LYS A 117 -3.08 30.31 18.34
N ALA A 118 -3.08 29.63 17.19
CA ALA A 118 -1.90 29.47 16.36
C ALA A 118 -1.48 30.77 15.65
N VAL A 119 -2.45 31.55 15.16
CA VAL A 119 -2.18 32.80 14.42
C VAL A 119 -1.80 33.97 15.34
N SER A 120 -2.34 34.03 16.57
CA SER A 120 -1.99 35.07 17.55
C SER A 120 -0.55 35.00 18.07
N GLN A 121 0.13 33.87 17.90
CA GLN A 121 1.56 33.72 18.25
C GLN A 121 2.50 34.20 17.13
N GLN A 122 1.99 34.42 15.91
CA GLN A 122 2.78 34.91 14.78
C GLN A 122 2.51 36.42 14.61
N LYS A 123 3.52 37.24 14.92
CA LYS A 123 3.43 38.71 14.97
C LYS A 123 3.39 39.43 13.61
N ASP A 124 3.36 38.71 12.49
CA ASP A 124 3.32 39.30 11.15
C ASP A 124 2.38 38.50 10.24
N ASP A 125 1.62 39.23 9.41
CA ASP A 125 0.53 38.81 8.51
C ASP A 125 -0.83 38.52 9.17
N THR A 126 -1.49 39.60 9.62
CA THR A 126 -2.92 39.64 9.91
C THR A 126 -3.79 39.22 8.72
N LYS A 127 -4.35 38.00 8.83
CA LYS A 127 -5.66 37.51 8.35
C LYS A 127 -6.18 37.98 6.99
N ILE A 128 -6.27 37.07 6.01
CA ILE A 128 -7.54 36.88 5.26
C ILE A 128 -7.67 35.38 4.92
N THR A 129 -8.50 34.64 5.66
CA THR A 129 -8.96 33.34 5.15
C THR A 129 -9.90 33.65 4.00
N THR A 130 -9.66 33.08 2.83
CA THR A 130 -10.58 33.21 1.68
C THR A 130 -11.51 32.01 1.61
N LEU A 131 -10.94 30.80 1.67
CA LEU A 131 -11.68 29.54 1.59
C LEU A 131 -11.44 28.65 2.81
N ILE A 132 -12.46 27.90 3.18
CA ILE A 132 -12.40 26.83 4.17
C ILE A 132 -12.58 25.49 3.46
N LYS A 133 -11.67 24.55 3.72
CA LYS A 133 -11.68 23.19 3.17
C LYS A 133 -11.95 22.17 4.27
N PHE A 134 -13.03 21.41 4.13
CA PHE A 134 -13.34 20.24 4.94
C PHE A 134 -12.81 18.99 4.22
N ASN A 135 -11.88 18.23 4.82
CA ASN A 135 -11.48 16.92 4.29
C ASN A 135 -12.47 15.83 4.71
N PHE A 136 -12.68 14.85 3.82
CA PHE A 136 -13.50 13.68 4.11
C PHE A 136 -12.69 12.48 4.59
N ASP A 137 -11.45 12.35 4.11
CA ASP A 137 -10.62 11.17 4.39
C ASP A 137 -9.76 11.34 5.64
N LYS A 138 -9.58 12.59 6.09
CA LYS A 138 -8.81 12.96 7.28
C LYS A 138 -9.65 13.89 8.14
N PRO A 139 -9.58 13.78 9.49
CA PRO A 139 -10.27 14.70 10.41
C PRO A 139 -9.52 16.04 10.41
N THR A 140 -9.54 16.75 9.29
CA THR A 140 -8.74 17.94 9.05
C THR A 140 -9.58 18.99 8.35
N ILE A 141 -9.52 20.21 8.88
CA ILE A 141 -10.08 21.39 8.25
C ILE A 141 -8.94 22.36 7.93
N SER A 142 -8.98 22.98 6.75
CA SER A 142 -7.93 23.88 6.28
C SER A 142 -8.48 25.26 5.93
N TYR A 143 -7.74 26.29 6.32
CA TYR A 143 -7.96 27.69 6.02
C TYR A 143 -6.99 28.12 4.93
N LEU A 144 -7.51 28.57 3.79
CA LEU A 144 -6.75 28.88 2.58
C LEU A 144 -6.87 30.37 2.25
N HIS A 145 -5.74 31.01 1.99
CA HIS A 145 -5.67 32.44 1.67
C HIS A 145 -5.31 32.66 0.20
N TYR A 146 -6.24 33.26 -0.54
CA TYR A 146 -6.08 33.72 -1.92
C TYR A 146 -6.29 35.24 -1.94
N PRO A 147 -5.21 36.05 -1.86
CA PRO A 147 -5.31 37.51 -1.73
C PRO A 147 -6.01 38.16 -2.95
N ASP A 148 -5.79 37.61 -4.13
CA ASP A 148 -6.34 38.12 -5.39
C ASP A 148 -7.63 37.39 -5.81
N PHE A 149 -8.41 36.87 -4.85
CA PHE A 149 -9.58 36.03 -5.14
C PHE A 149 -10.59 36.70 -6.07
N ASP A 150 -10.80 38.01 -5.96
CA ASP A 150 -11.76 38.72 -6.81
C ASP A 150 -11.17 39.17 -8.14
N THR A 151 -9.90 39.58 -8.13
CA THR A 151 -9.25 40.30 -9.23
C THR A 151 -8.51 39.39 -10.21
N ASP A 152 -7.92 38.28 -9.75
CA ASP A 152 -7.26 37.30 -10.62
C ASP A 152 -8.31 36.27 -11.10
N PRO A 153 -8.40 35.94 -12.40
CA PRO A 153 -9.23 34.83 -12.88
C PRO A 153 -8.89 33.48 -12.23
N HIS A 154 -7.61 33.24 -11.96
CA HIS A 154 -7.08 32.00 -11.40
C HIS A 154 -6.10 32.28 -10.26
N PRO A 155 -6.60 32.80 -9.12
CA PRO A 155 -5.76 33.30 -8.04
C PRO A 155 -4.87 32.19 -7.49
N ALA A 156 -3.62 32.56 -7.18
CA ALA A 156 -2.66 31.68 -6.55
C ALA A 156 -2.85 31.61 -5.03
N LEU A 157 -2.69 30.41 -4.47
CA LEU A 157 -2.71 30.20 -3.03
C LEU A 157 -1.48 30.87 -2.40
N LYS A 158 -1.68 31.79 -1.44
CA LYS A 158 -0.59 32.46 -0.71
C LYS A 158 -0.19 31.69 0.54
N THR A 159 -1.16 31.31 1.38
CA THR A 159 -0.91 30.53 2.61
C THR A 159 -2.01 29.51 2.87
N SER A 160 -1.68 28.45 3.60
CA SER A 160 -2.61 27.41 4.02
C SER A 160 -2.31 26.99 5.46
N ILE A 161 -3.33 26.98 6.31
CA ILE A 161 -3.27 26.48 7.68
C ILE A 161 -4.21 25.28 7.79
N SER A 162 -3.73 24.12 8.22
CA SER A 162 -4.54 22.92 8.41
C SER A 162 -4.55 22.50 9.87
N ILE A 163 -5.73 22.14 10.38
CA ILE A 163 -5.94 21.76 11.77
C ILE A 163 -6.45 20.33 11.81
N ASN A 164 -5.72 19.45 12.48
CA ASN A 164 -6.18 18.10 12.78
C ASN A 164 -7.11 18.15 14.00
N MET A 165 -8.37 17.76 13.81
CA MET A 165 -9.41 17.86 14.83
C MET A 165 -9.31 16.81 15.93
N ASN A 166 -8.55 15.72 15.71
CA ASN A 166 -8.34 14.69 16.71
C ASN A 166 -7.13 15.00 17.61
N SER A 167 -6.03 15.49 17.02
CA SER A 167 -4.79 15.75 17.74
C SER A 167 -4.59 17.22 18.14
N GLY A 168 -5.41 18.13 17.61
CA GLY A 168 -5.23 19.58 17.74
C GLY A 168 -4.00 20.13 17.02
N LYS A 169 -3.26 19.30 16.26
CA LYS A 169 -2.04 19.72 15.56
C LYS A 169 -2.38 20.73 14.47
N VAL A 170 -1.62 21.82 14.42
CA VAL A 170 -1.72 22.87 13.40
C VAL A 170 -0.51 22.80 12.47
N ASP A 171 -0.76 22.71 11.17
CA ASP A 171 0.26 22.70 10.11
C ASP A 171 0.11 23.95 9.24
N TYR A 172 1.19 24.74 9.13
CA TYR A 172 1.23 25.97 8.33
C TYR A 172 2.09 25.77 7.06
N ARG A 173 1.63 26.30 5.92
CA ARG A 173 2.36 26.32 4.65
C ARG A 173 2.29 27.71 4.01
N ASN A 174 3.42 28.23 3.57
CA ASN A 174 3.55 29.50 2.86
C ASN A 174 4.07 29.27 1.43
N TYR A 175 3.37 29.83 0.45
CA TYR A 175 3.65 29.70 -0.97
C TYR A 175 4.10 31.01 -1.61
N HIS A 176 4.35 32.08 -0.83
CA HIS A 176 4.74 33.40 -1.33
C HIS A 176 5.96 33.35 -2.25
N ASN A 177 6.97 32.54 -1.90
CA ASN A 177 8.20 32.36 -2.70
C ASN A 177 8.10 31.20 -3.70
N SER A 178 6.94 30.55 -3.82
CA SER A 178 6.75 29.46 -4.78
C SER A 178 6.69 30.02 -6.19
N LYS A 179 7.54 29.50 -7.08
CA LYS A 179 7.48 29.81 -8.52
C LYS A 179 6.27 29.16 -9.22
N ASN A 180 5.69 28.12 -8.61
CA ASN A 180 4.56 27.37 -9.16
C ASN A 180 3.50 27.07 -8.08
N PRO A 181 2.83 28.09 -7.52
CA PRO A 181 1.82 27.90 -6.47
C PRO A 181 0.56 27.22 -7.03
N PRO A 182 -0.23 26.53 -6.17
CA PRO A 182 -1.55 26.05 -6.55
C PRO A 182 -2.46 27.21 -7.00
N VAL A 183 -3.29 26.99 -8.01
CA VAL A 183 -4.25 27.99 -8.51
C VAL A 183 -5.69 27.50 -8.38
N LEU A 184 -6.62 28.45 -8.27
CA LEU A 184 -8.03 28.16 -8.06
C LEU A 184 -8.83 28.28 -9.36
N HIS A 185 -9.72 27.31 -9.61
CA HIS A 185 -10.67 27.32 -10.73
C HIS A 185 -12.11 27.23 -10.25
N ARG A 186 -13.05 27.67 -11.09
CA ARG A 186 -14.50 27.64 -10.85
C ARG A 186 -14.92 28.43 -9.62
N LYS A 187 -14.54 29.70 -9.57
CA LYS A 187 -14.71 30.54 -8.37
C LYS A 187 -16.19 30.69 -7.97
N GLU A 188 -17.11 30.65 -8.93
CA GLU A 188 -18.55 30.71 -8.72
C GLU A 188 -19.07 29.55 -7.85
N THR A 189 -18.36 28.42 -7.78
CA THR A 189 -18.79 27.27 -6.97
C THR A 189 -18.53 27.43 -5.47
N PHE A 190 -17.70 28.39 -5.06
CA PHE A 190 -17.36 28.59 -3.64
C PHE A 190 -18.22 29.65 -2.96
N VAL A 191 -18.88 30.51 -3.73
CA VAL A 191 -19.63 31.68 -3.26
C VAL A 191 -21.12 31.54 -3.58
N ASN A 192 -21.95 32.38 -2.96
CA ASN A 192 -23.38 32.43 -3.24
C ASN A 192 -23.67 33.25 -4.50
N THR A 193 -24.86 33.09 -5.07
CA THR A 193 -25.34 33.77 -6.28
C THR A 193 -25.47 35.29 -6.14
N ASP A 194 -25.63 35.78 -4.91
CA ASP A 194 -25.64 37.20 -4.54
C ASP A 194 -24.24 37.81 -4.36
N TYR A 195 -23.18 37.01 -4.48
CA TYR A 195 -21.80 37.50 -4.37
C TYR A 195 -21.49 38.50 -5.50
N PRO A 196 -20.88 39.68 -5.21
CA PRO A 196 -20.74 40.77 -6.19
C PRO A 196 -20.13 40.38 -7.55
N HIS A 197 -19.22 39.40 -7.56
CA HIS A 197 -18.54 38.92 -8.77
C HIS A 197 -19.03 37.56 -9.28
N TYR A 198 -20.12 37.00 -8.73
CA TYR A 198 -20.63 35.67 -9.09
C TYR A 198 -20.81 35.50 -10.61
N GLN A 199 -21.53 36.45 -11.24
CA GLN A 199 -21.81 36.40 -12.68
C GLN A 199 -20.53 36.41 -13.51
N LYS A 200 -19.55 37.24 -13.14
CA LYS A 200 -18.24 37.33 -13.80
C LYS A 200 -17.49 35.99 -13.72
N PHE A 201 -17.51 35.32 -12.57
CA PHE A 201 -16.87 34.01 -12.39
C PHE A 201 -17.59 32.91 -13.17
N ALA A 202 -18.92 32.91 -13.14
CA ALA A 202 -19.74 31.91 -13.83
C ALA A 202 -19.58 31.99 -15.36
N GLN A 203 -19.50 33.21 -15.91
CA GLN A 203 -19.25 33.45 -17.33
C GLN A 203 -17.89 32.93 -17.78
N LEU A 204 -16.83 33.24 -17.03
CA LEU A 204 -15.48 32.71 -17.30
C LEU A 204 -15.49 31.18 -17.29
N THR A 205 -16.02 30.57 -16.23
CA THR A 205 -16.08 29.11 -16.13
C THR A 205 -16.87 28.49 -17.28
N SER A 206 -18.00 29.09 -17.69
CA SER A 206 -18.77 28.62 -18.83
C SER A 206 -17.96 28.64 -20.13
N ALA A 207 -17.21 29.71 -20.39
CA ALA A 207 -16.34 29.82 -21.55
C ALA A 207 -15.22 28.77 -21.53
N GLU A 208 -14.58 28.54 -20.38
CA GLU A 208 -13.51 27.56 -20.22
C GLU A 208 -13.99 26.12 -20.38
N VAL A 209 -15.18 25.79 -19.84
CA VAL A 209 -15.81 24.47 -20.03
C VAL A 209 -16.14 24.22 -21.49
N LYS A 210 -16.69 25.21 -22.20
CA LYS A 210 -16.99 25.09 -23.64
C LYS A 210 -15.75 24.77 -24.48
N LEU A 211 -14.59 25.21 -24.03
CA LEU A 211 -13.30 25.01 -24.69
C LEU A 211 -12.54 23.78 -24.17
N GLY A 212 -13.11 23.00 -23.25
CA GLY A 212 -12.49 21.80 -22.67
C GLY A 212 -11.32 22.09 -21.72
N LEU A 213 -11.10 23.35 -21.33
CA LEU A 213 -9.93 23.75 -20.51
C LEU A 213 -9.94 23.19 -19.09
N LEU A 214 -11.10 22.74 -18.61
CA LEU A 214 -11.27 22.24 -17.24
C LEU A 214 -11.41 20.71 -17.17
N ASP A 215 -11.26 19.99 -18.29
CA ASP A 215 -11.49 18.55 -18.37
C ASP A 215 -10.39 17.76 -17.64
N ASN A 216 -9.14 18.20 -17.74
CA ASN A 216 -7.99 17.54 -17.10
C ASN A 216 -7.52 18.27 -15.84
N THR A 217 -8.22 18.01 -14.74
CA THR A 217 -7.96 18.64 -13.43
C THR A 217 -6.57 18.37 -12.84
N ARG A 218 -5.83 17.34 -13.32
CA ARG A 218 -4.48 17.01 -12.82
C ARG A 218 -3.41 17.99 -13.31
N LEU A 219 -3.59 18.58 -14.50
CA LEU A 219 -2.58 19.42 -15.14
C LEU A 219 -2.73 20.91 -14.82
N ILE A 220 -3.94 21.33 -14.44
CA ILE A 220 -4.29 22.75 -14.32
C ILE A 220 -4.11 23.30 -12.89
N GLY A 221 -3.92 22.44 -11.89
CA GLY A 221 -3.94 22.83 -10.48
C GLY A 221 -2.78 23.71 -9.99
N THR A 222 -1.79 24.02 -10.83
CA THR A 222 -0.63 24.88 -10.49
C THR A 222 -0.46 25.99 -11.51
N ARG A 223 0.06 27.15 -11.10
CA ARG A 223 0.13 28.36 -11.95
C ARG A 223 0.86 28.12 -13.28
N GLN A 224 2.01 27.46 -13.24
CA GLN A 224 2.79 27.13 -14.44
C GLN A 224 2.07 26.07 -15.29
N GLY A 225 1.46 25.07 -14.66
CA GLY A 225 0.65 24.06 -15.36
C GLY A 225 -0.52 24.70 -16.11
N TRP A 226 -1.21 25.63 -15.45
CA TRP A 226 -2.31 26.39 -16.04
C TRP A 226 -1.88 27.27 -17.21
N PHE A 227 -0.83 28.09 -17.04
CA PHE A 227 -0.35 28.93 -18.14
C PHE A 227 0.16 28.11 -19.32
N THR A 228 0.80 26.97 -19.07
CA THR A 228 1.22 26.05 -20.13
C THR A 228 0.01 25.45 -20.85
N HIS A 229 -1.03 25.08 -20.10
CA HIS A 229 -2.27 24.54 -20.66
C HIS A 229 -2.99 25.55 -21.55
N LEU A 230 -3.12 26.81 -21.09
CA LEU A 230 -3.68 27.91 -21.89
C LEU A 230 -2.86 28.16 -23.16
N LYS A 231 -1.53 28.25 -23.03
CA LYS A 231 -0.62 28.42 -24.17
C LYS A 231 -0.78 27.29 -25.19
N ASN A 232 -0.90 26.04 -24.74
CA ASN A 232 -1.08 24.87 -25.61
C ASN A 232 -2.43 24.82 -26.33
N HIS A 233 -3.41 25.62 -25.90
CA HIS A 233 -4.70 25.78 -26.59
C HIS A 233 -4.79 27.09 -27.38
N GLY A 234 -3.71 27.87 -27.40
CA GLY A 234 -3.72 29.21 -28.02
C GLY A 234 -4.65 30.17 -27.30
N ILE A 235 -4.87 29.99 -26.00
CA ILE A 235 -5.84 30.77 -25.24
C ILE A 235 -5.10 31.72 -24.29
N GLU A 236 -5.64 32.93 -24.16
CA GLU A 236 -5.27 33.92 -23.17
C GLU A 236 -6.51 34.31 -22.36
N ILE A 237 -6.35 34.58 -21.06
CA ILE A 237 -7.44 35.08 -20.23
C ILE A 237 -7.12 36.53 -19.83
N LYS A 238 -7.97 37.47 -20.23
CA LYS A 238 -7.87 38.88 -19.81
C LYS A 238 -9.15 39.31 -19.13
N ASP A 239 -9.03 39.85 -17.91
CA ASP A 239 -10.15 40.34 -17.11
C ASP A 239 -11.33 39.36 -17.03
N HIS A 240 -11.04 38.07 -16.77
CA HIS A 240 -12.02 36.97 -16.73
C HIS A 240 -12.76 36.70 -18.06
N HIS A 241 -12.21 37.13 -19.18
CA HIS A 241 -12.68 36.79 -20.52
C HIS A 241 -11.66 35.92 -21.25
N VAL A 242 -12.14 34.90 -21.95
CA VAL A 242 -11.32 34.01 -22.77
C VAL A 242 -11.09 34.65 -24.14
N ILE A 243 -9.83 34.80 -24.52
CA ILE A 243 -9.37 35.28 -25.82
C ILE A 243 -8.68 34.11 -26.51
N GLN A 244 -9.23 33.68 -27.65
CA GLN A 244 -8.62 32.63 -28.46
C GLN A 244 -7.75 33.25 -29.54
N HIS A 245 -6.46 32.96 -29.49
CA HIS A 245 -5.51 33.28 -30.53
C HIS A 245 -5.45 32.11 -31.51
N THR A 246 -5.51 32.41 -32.81
CA THR A 246 -5.32 31.42 -33.87
C THR A 246 -3.84 31.02 -33.88
N ILE A 247 -3.45 30.08 -33.02
CA ILE A 247 -2.11 29.51 -33.01
C ILE A 247 -2.22 28.08 -33.54
N GLU A 248 -1.67 27.83 -34.73
CA GLU A 248 -1.30 26.48 -35.14
C GLU A 248 -0.20 25.98 -34.19
N ILE A 249 -0.60 25.28 -33.14
CA ILE A 249 0.36 24.69 -32.21
C ILE A 249 0.74 23.32 -32.79
N PRO A 250 2.03 23.09 -33.11
CA PRO A 250 2.46 21.78 -33.57
C PRO A 250 2.22 20.77 -32.44
N ILE A 251 1.38 19.79 -32.71
CA ILE A 251 1.20 18.62 -31.83
C ILE A 251 2.61 18.05 -31.60
N PRO A 252 3.11 17.99 -30.35
CA PRO A 252 4.46 17.55 -30.10
C PRO A 252 4.62 16.11 -30.61
N LYS A 253 5.54 15.91 -31.55
CA LYS A 253 5.82 14.59 -32.12
C LYS A 253 6.44 13.71 -31.05
N ILE A 254 5.66 12.77 -30.51
CA ILE A 254 6.11 11.82 -29.50
C ILE A 254 6.97 10.74 -30.15
N GLU A 255 8.21 10.61 -29.68
CA GLU A 255 9.18 9.65 -30.18
C GLU A 255 9.20 8.38 -29.31
N ARG A 256 8.05 7.71 -29.19
CA ARG A 256 7.86 6.54 -28.30
C ARG A 256 8.93 5.44 -28.44
N HIS A 257 9.46 5.23 -29.64
CA HIS A 257 10.53 4.27 -29.90
C HIS A 257 11.80 4.53 -29.07
N LYS A 258 12.05 5.77 -28.62
CA LYS A 258 13.19 6.14 -27.76
C LYS A 258 13.02 5.72 -26.29
N ALA A 259 11.84 5.25 -25.89
CA ALA A 259 11.61 4.70 -24.55
C ALA A 259 12.14 3.26 -24.39
N ALA A 260 12.35 2.54 -25.51
CA ALA A 260 12.91 1.20 -25.48
C ALA A 260 14.38 1.21 -25.02
N ILE A 261 14.72 0.36 -24.05
CA ILE A 261 16.06 0.26 -23.47
C ILE A 261 16.74 -1.01 -23.98
N ALA A 262 17.92 -0.88 -24.58
CA ALA A 262 18.78 -2.01 -24.88
C ALA A 262 19.36 -2.57 -23.58
N ARG A 263 19.02 -3.82 -23.24
CA ARG A 263 19.48 -4.52 -22.02
C ARG A 263 20.09 -5.86 -22.36
N LYS A 264 21.11 -6.24 -21.57
CA LYS A 264 21.79 -7.55 -21.67
C LYS A 264 21.16 -8.63 -20.79
N GLN A 265 20.25 -8.26 -19.88
CA GLN A 265 19.61 -9.18 -18.94
C GLN A 265 18.12 -9.31 -19.23
N ILE A 266 17.53 -10.42 -18.81
CA ILE A 266 16.08 -10.66 -18.87
C ILE A 266 15.37 -9.56 -18.07
N SER A 267 14.29 -9.02 -18.63
CA SER A 267 13.46 -8.03 -17.97
C SER A 267 12.82 -8.61 -16.71
N LYS A 268 12.60 -7.76 -15.72
CA LYS A 268 12.00 -8.17 -14.44
C LYS A 268 10.67 -8.92 -14.60
N PRO A 269 9.69 -8.47 -15.42
CA PRO A 269 8.44 -9.20 -15.60
C PRO A 269 8.64 -10.64 -16.10
N VAL A 270 9.55 -10.82 -17.05
CA VAL A 270 9.85 -12.15 -17.63
C VAL A 270 10.66 -13.00 -16.65
N ARG A 271 11.62 -12.41 -15.92
CA ARG A 271 12.37 -13.09 -14.85
C ARG A 271 11.43 -13.64 -13.78
N LEU A 272 10.46 -12.83 -13.33
CA LEU A 272 9.45 -13.28 -12.37
C LEU A 272 8.61 -14.44 -12.91
N GLY A 273 8.33 -14.47 -14.23
CA GLY A 273 7.65 -15.59 -14.86
C GLY A 273 8.46 -16.88 -14.81
N LEU A 274 9.79 -16.80 -14.99
CA LEU A 274 10.71 -17.93 -14.83
C LEU A 274 10.79 -18.40 -13.37
N GLU A 275 10.95 -17.47 -12.42
CA GLU A 275 11.01 -17.78 -10.97
C GLU A 275 9.70 -18.38 -10.45
N ALA A 276 8.58 -18.03 -11.09
CA ALA A 276 7.25 -18.59 -10.86
C ALA A 276 7.04 -19.98 -11.48
N ASN A 277 8.03 -20.55 -12.18
CA ASN A 277 7.96 -21.81 -12.92
C ASN A 277 6.82 -21.86 -13.95
N LEU A 278 6.52 -20.72 -14.58
CA LEU A 278 5.52 -20.70 -15.67
C LEU A 278 6.07 -21.28 -16.97
N PHE A 279 7.38 -21.25 -17.14
CA PHE A 279 8.07 -21.83 -18.30
C PHE A 279 8.41 -23.28 -18.02
N THR A 280 7.74 -24.20 -18.72
CA THR A 280 8.03 -25.64 -18.74
C THR A 280 8.54 -26.07 -20.12
N GLU A 281 9.10 -27.28 -20.22
CA GLU A 281 9.58 -27.81 -21.50
C GLU A 281 8.51 -27.70 -22.60
N GLY A 282 8.89 -27.19 -23.77
CA GLY A 282 7.98 -26.94 -24.89
C GLY A 282 7.17 -25.64 -24.83
N THR A 283 7.26 -24.85 -23.76
CA THR A 283 6.57 -23.56 -23.64
C THR A 283 7.00 -22.58 -24.73
N THR A 284 6.03 -21.99 -25.42
CA THR A 284 6.24 -20.93 -26.42
C THR A 284 6.13 -19.54 -25.78
N PHE A 285 6.99 -18.61 -26.18
CA PHE A 285 7.07 -17.25 -25.66
C PHE A 285 6.95 -16.18 -26.77
N PHE A 286 6.14 -15.16 -26.53
CA PHE A 286 5.99 -14.01 -27.43
C PHE A 286 6.11 -12.69 -26.67
N ASP A 287 6.98 -11.78 -27.14
CA ASP A 287 7.17 -10.44 -26.56
C ASP A 287 6.51 -9.36 -27.43
N TYR A 288 5.41 -8.77 -26.95
CA TYR A 288 4.63 -7.75 -27.64
C TYR A 288 5.14 -6.36 -27.25
N GLY A 289 5.69 -5.61 -28.21
CA GLY A 289 6.42 -4.37 -27.96
C GLY A 289 7.85 -4.63 -27.45
N CYS A 290 8.53 -5.60 -28.06
CA CYS A 290 9.81 -6.12 -27.59
C CYS A 290 11.01 -5.16 -27.70
N GLY A 291 10.84 -4.00 -28.35
CA GLY A 291 11.93 -3.06 -28.63
C GLY A 291 13.09 -3.74 -29.37
N TYR A 292 14.28 -3.70 -28.77
CA TYR A 292 15.48 -4.34 -29.31
C TYR A 292 15.50 -5.89 -29.20
N GLY A 293 14.45 -6.53 -28.67
CA GLY A 293 14.33 -7.99 -28.62
C GLY A 293 15.19 -8.67 -27.55
N GLY A 294 15.55 -7.96 -26.47
CA GLY A 294 16.42 -8.49 -25.41
C GLY A 294 15.85 -9.73 -24.71
N ASP A 295 14.57 -9.71 -24.34
CA ASP A 295 13.92 -10.84 -23.67
C ASP A 295 13.79 -12.05 -24.59
N ILE A 296 13.44 -11.82 -25.86
CA ILE A 296 13.37 -12.86 -26.89
C ILE A 296 14.70 -13.62 -26.96
N LYS A 297 15.82 -12.88 -27.04
CA LYS A 297 17.16 -13.47 -27.18
C LYS A 297 17.54 -14.29 -25.96
N GLN A 298 17.27 -13.79 -24.76
CA GLN A 298 17.62 -14.45 -23.51
C GLN A 298 16.74 -15.65 -23.18
N ILE A 299 15.45 -15.62 -23.54
CA ILE A 299 14.54 -16.75 -23.35
C ILE A 299 14.83 -17.86 -24.38
N ALA A 300 15.17 -17.49 -25.62
CA ALA A 300 15.66 -18.45 -26.62
C ALA A 300 16.93 -19.19 -26.16
N GLN A 301 17.89 -18.47 -25.55
CA GLN A 301 19.10 -19.09 -24.98
C GLN A 301 18.82 -20.08 -23.84
N LYS A 302 17.66 -19.98 -23.18
CA LYS A 302 17.19 -20.94 -22.17
C LYS A 302 16.46 -22.14 -22.77
N GLY A 303 16.36 -22.25 -24.10
CA GLY A 303 15.79 -23.40 -24.81
C GLY A 303 14.32 -23.26 -25.19
N TYR A 304 13.69 -22.09 -24.97
CA TYR A 304 12.27 -21.88 -25.28
C TYR A 304 12.07 -21.26 -26.67
N GLN A 305 11.04 -21.72 -27.39
CA GLN A 305 10.65 -21.11 -28.66
C GLN A 305 10.16 -19.68 -28.40
N SER A 306 10.90 -18.70 -28.92
CA SER A 306 10.71 -17.29 -28.58
C SER A 306 10.58 -16.44 -29.84
N SER A 307 9.63 -15.52 -29.84
CA SER A 307 9.43 -14.54 -30.91
C SER A 307 8.92 -13.22 -30.33
N GLY A 308 8.80 -12.18 -31.14
CA GLY A 308 8.22 -10.93 -30.68
C GLY A 308 8.09 -9.92 -31.79
N TRP A 309 7.35 -8.86 -31.50
CA TRP A 309 6.98 -7.80 -32.42
C TRP A 309 7.18 -6.44 -31.74
N ASP A 310 7.58 -5.44 -32.52
CA ASP A 310 7.63 -4.06 -32.07
C ASP A 310 7.27 -3.13 -33.23
N PRO A 311 6.40 -2.12 -33.03
CA PRO A 311 5.93 -1.26 -34.12
C PRO A 311 7.03 -0.44 -34.79
N TYR A 312 8.21 -0.32 -34.19
CA TYR A 312 9.34 0.43 -34.74
C TYR A 312 10.55 -0.45 -35.04
N TYR A 313 10.97 -1.29 -34.08
CA TYR A 313 12.23 -2.05 -34.19
C TYR A 313 12.08 -3.36 -34.95
N LEU A 314 10.90 -3.98 -34.90
CA LEU A 314 10.59 -5.26 -35.56
C LEU A 314 9.16 -5.24 -36.15
N PRO A 315 8.84 -4.28 -37.05
CA PRO A 315 7.47 -4.05 -37.51
C PRO A 315 6.96 -5.18 -38.42
N ASP A 316 7.88 -5.81 -39.17
CA ASP A 316 7.57 -6.86 -40.16
C ASP A 316 7.41 -8.25 -39.53
N ASN A 317 7.70 -8.40 -38.23
CA ASN A 317 7.52 -9.67 -37.55
C ASN A 317 6.03 -10.00 -37.39
N THR A 318 5.63 -11.22 -37.74
CA THR A 318 4.25 -11.66 -37.54
C THR A 318 3.94 -11.83 -36.05
N CYS A 319 2.82 -11.25 -35.61
CA CYS A 319 2.26 -11.54 -34.29
C CYS A 319 1.69 -12.96 -34.25
N ILE A 320 2.33 -13.85 -33.49
CA ILE A 320 1.91 -15.26 -33.35
C ILE A 320 1.44 -15.57 -31.94
N ALA A 321 0.51 -16.52 -31.82
CA ALA A 321 0.01 -16.95 -30.52
C ALA A 321 1.03 -17.81 -29.77
N ALA A 322 1.22 -17.55 -28.49
CA ALA A 322 2.18 -18.22 -27.62
C ALA A 322 1.58 -18.57 -26.26
N ASP A 323 2.16 -19.55 -25.57
CA ASP A 323 1.75 -19.95 -24.22
C ASP A 323 1.90 -18.79 -23.24
N ILE A 324 3.05 -18.12 -23.29
CA ILE A 324 3.33 -16.92 -22.50
C ILE A 324 3.50 -15.73 -23.43
N VAL A 325 2.70 -14.69 -23.21
CA VAL A 325 2.85 -13.40 -23.89
C VAL A 325 3.32 -12.35 -22.88
N ASN A 326 4.34 -11.59 -23.21
CA ASN A 326 4.80 -10.44 -22.42
C ASN A 326 4.33 -9.13 -23.07
N LEU A 327 3.67 -8.27 -22.30
CA LEU A 327 3.36 -6.88 -22.62
C LEU A 327 4.13 -6.00 -21.63
N GLY A 328 5.46 -6.02 -21.77
CA GLY A 328 6.41 -5.51 -20.79
C GLY A 328 6.67 -4.01 -20.93
N TYR A 329 6.15 -3.18 -20.01
CA TYR A 329 6.35 -1.72 -20.01
C TYR A 329 5.88 -0.97 -21.27
N VAL A 330 4.91 -1.54 -21.99
CA VAL A 330 4.40 -0.99 -23.26
C VAL A 330 3.26 0.00 -23.02
N ILE A 331 2.28 -0.36 -22.19
CA ILE A 331 1.09 0.47 -21.96
C ILE A 331 1.43 1.82 -21.30
N ASN A 332 2.57 1.95 -20.62
CA ASN A 332 3.00 3.22 -20.04
C ASN A 332 3.67 4.17 -21.03
N VAL A 333 4.02 3.74 -22.24
CA VAL A 333 4.67 4.60 -23.25
C VAL A 333 3.76 5.00 -24.41
N ILE A 334 2.52 4.48 -24.43
CA ILE A 334 1.51 4.82 -25.42
C ILE A 334 0.63 5.95 -24.88
N GLU A 335 0.64 7.10 -25.53
CA GLU A 335 -0.10 8.31 -25.16
C GLU A 335 -1.61 8.17 -25.41
N SER A 336 -2.00 7.50 -26.50
CA SER A 336 -3.41 7.32 -26.87
C SER A 336 -4.06 6.28 -25.97
N LEU A 337 -5.14 6.65 -25.27
CA LEU A 337 -5.93 5.73 -24.44
C LEU A 337 -6.54 4.60 -25.28
N ALA A 338 -7.00 4.90 -26.49
CA ALA A 338 -7.59 3.92 -27.40
C ALA A 338 -6.53 2.90 -27.87
N GLU A 339 -5.34 3.37 -28.26
CA GLU A 339 -4.25 2.49 -28.68
C GLU A 339 -3.72 1.65 -27.52
N ARG A 340 -3.62 2.21 -26.30
CA ARG A 340 -3.28 1.45 -25.08
C ARG A 340 -4.24 0.29 -24.85
N ARG A 341 -5.54 0.55 -24.96
CA ARG A 341 -6.58 -0.46 -24.81
C ARG A 341 -6.47 -1.53 -25.89
N GLU A 342 -6.26 -1.12 -27.14
CA GLU A 342 -6.11 -2.02 -28.27
C GLU A 342 -4.87 -2.92 -28.13
N ALA A 343 -3.73 -2.36 -27.73
CA ALA A 343 -2.49 -3.12 -27.50
C ALA A 343 -2.68 -4.22 -26.44
N LEU A 344 -3.34 -3.88 -25.32
CA LEU A 344 -3.65 -4.84 -24.26
C LEU A 344 -4.57 -5.97 -24.76
N ILE A 345 -5.62 -5.63 -25.53
CA ILE A 345 -6.54 -6.61 -26.11
C ILE A 345 -5.82 -7.51 -27.14
N LYS A 346 -4.95 -6.93 -27.99
CA LYS A 346 -4.18 -7.69 -28.98
C LYS A 346 -3.22 -8.66 -28.32
N ALA A 347 -2.45 -8.22 -27.32
CA ALA A 347 -1.57 -9.09 -26.56
C ALA A 347 -2.35 -10.25 -25.92
N TRP A 348 -3.52 -9.96 -25.33
CA TRP A 348 -4.39 -10.99 -24.74
C TRP A 348 -4.98 -12.00 -25.74
N LYS A 349 -5.20 -11.60 -26.98
CA LYS A 349 -5.65 -12.52 -28.05
C LYS A 349 -4.55 -13.50 -28.47
N LEU A 350 -3.28 -13.10 -28.37
CA LEU A 350 -2.13 -13.96 -28.68
C LEU A 350 -1.81 -14.95 -27.55
N THR A 351 -2.30 -14.68 -26.34
CA THR A 351 -2.02 -15.51 -25.16
C THR A 351 -2.81 -16.81 -25.17
N LYS A 352 -2.11 -17.95 -25.05
CA LYS A 352 -2.74 -19.27 -24.83
C LYS A 352 -2.86 -19.62 -23.35
N GLN A 353 -1.87 -19.29 -22.51
CA GLN A 353 -1.86 -19.64 -21.08
C GLN A 353 -1.76 -18.42 -20.17
N VAL A 354 -0.68 -17.63 -20.25
CA VAL A 354 -0.41 -16.50 -19.33
C VAL A 354 0.01 -15.25 -20.07
N LEU A 355 -0.66 -14.12 -19.78
CA LEU A 355 -0.23 -12.79 -20.19
C LEU A 355 0.47 -12.11 -19.02
N ILE A 356 1.71 -11.67 -19.24
CA ILE A 356 2.47 -10.83 -18.33
C ILE A 356 2.24 -9.38 -18.73
N VAL A 357 1.67 -8.57 -17.83
CA VAL A 357 1.47 -7.14 -18.06
C VAL A 357 2.31 -6.36 -17.07
N SER A 358 3.06 -5.36 -17.55
CA SER A 358 3.76 -4.45 -16.63
C SER A 358 3.78 -3.00 -17.09
N ALA A 359 3.84 -2.10 -16.11
CA ALA A 359 3.93 -0.66 -16.31
C ALA A 359 4.69 0.00 -15.15
N MET A 360 5.18 1.23 -15.36
CA MET A 360 5.83 1.98 -14.28
C MET A 360 4.80 2.49 -13.26
N VAL A 361 5.11 2.34 -11.97
CA VAL A 361 4.28 2.82 -10.85
C VAL A 361 4.93 4.05 -10.21
N LEU A 362 4.10 4.98 -9.72
CA LEU A 362 4.54 6.18 -9.00
C LEU A 362 5.10 5.79 -7.62
N ILE A 363 6.38 6.12 -7.36
CA ILE A 363 7.06 5.85 -6.08
C ILE A 363 7.44 7.16 -5.36
N ASP A 364 7.43 8.31 -6.06
CA ASP A 364 7.79 9.62 -5.48
C ASP A 364 7.23 10.79 -6.30
N ASP A 365 6.46 11.67 -5.66
CA ASP A 365 5.86 12.87 -6.28
C ASP A 365 6.92 13.96 -6.57
N HIS A 366 8.04 13.97 -5.85
CA HIS A 366 9.03 15.05 -5.93
C HIS A 366 9.77 15.10 -7.28
N LYS A 367 9.92 13.96 -7.98
CA LYS A 367 10.65 13.89 -9.26
C LYS A 367 9.86 14.38 -10.48
N ASN A 368 8.57 14.69 -10.32
CA ASN A 368 7.70 15.10 -11.42
C ASN A 368 7.33 16.59 -11.40
N GLN A 369 7.81 17.37 -10.43
CA GLN A 369 7.46 18.79 -10.30
C GLN A 369 7.92 19.66 -11.49
N ASP A 370 8.93 19.20 -12.26
CA ASP A 370 9.51 19.94 -13.39
C ASP A 370 9.18 19.35 -14.79
N LYS A 371 8.28 18.37 -14.89
CA LYS A 371 8.03 17.66 -16.17
C LYS A 371 6.76 18.16 -16.86
N LEU A 372 6.83 18.31 -18.19
CA LEU A 372 5.70 18.78 -19.01
C LEU A 372 4.60 17.71 -19.03
N GLY A 373 3.47 18.00 -18.38
CA GLY A 373 2.30 17.13 -18.44
C GLY A 373 1.71 17.07 -19.84
N TYR A 374 1.33 15.87 -20.29
CA TYR A 374 0.71 15.61 -21.58
C TYR A 374 -0.30 14.48 -21.44
N GLY A 375 -1.57 14.71 -21.77
CA GLY A 375 -2.64 13.73 -21.52
C GLY A 375 -2.71 13.33 -20.04
N ASP A 376 -2.66 12.02 -19.76
CA ASP A 376 -2.65 11.44 -18.40
C ASP A 376 -1.23 11.01 -17.95
N GLY A 377 -0.20 11.50 -18.63
CA GLY A 377 1.20 11.25 -18.31
C GLY A 377 2.07 12.48 -18.48
N ILE A 378 3.35 12.27 -18.74
CA ILE A 378 4.36 13.31 -18.92
C ILE A 378 5.12 13.11 -20.24
N ILE A 379 5.59 14.20 -20.83
CA ILE A 379 6.63 14.16 -21.86
C ILE A 379 7.99 14.27 -21.17
N THR A 380 8.87 13.31 -21.42
CA THR A 380 10.24 13.32 -20.89
C THR A 380 11.13 14.25 -21.71
N ALA A 381 12.32 14.56 -21.20
CA ALA A 381 13.34 15.34 -21.94
C ALA A 381 13.78 14.69 -23.26
N ARG A 382 13.45 13.41 -23.50
CA ARG A 382 13.72 12.68 -24.75
C ARG A 382 12.53 12.70 -25.72
N ASN A 383 11.53 13.55 -25.49
CA ASN A 383 10.27 13.59 -26.25
C ASN A 383 9.51 12.25 -26.27
N THR A 384 9.65 11.44 -25.23
CA THR A 384 8.85 10.22 -25.04
C THR A 384 7.68 10.49 -24.11
N PHE A 385 6.54 9.85 -24.34
CA PHE A 385 5.44 9.81 -23.37
C PHE A 385 5.73 8.79 -22.28
N GLN A 386 5.38 9.11 -21.04
CA GLN A 386 5.45 8.20 -19.92
C GLN A 386 4.27 8.41 -18.98
N LYS A 387 3.45 7.39 -18.80
CA LYS A 387 2.47 7.29 -17.72
C LYS A 387 3.08 6.57 -16.52
N TYR A 388 2.86 7.13 -15.33
CA TYR A 388 3.09 6.42 -14.08
C TYR A 388 1.73 6.06 -13.50
N TYR A 389 1.52 4.77 -13.28
CA TYR A 389 0.27 4.25 -12.72
C TYR A 389 0.33 4.26 -11.20
N GLU A 390 -0.82 4.35 -10.55
CA GLU A 390 -0.99 3.74 -9.22
C GLU A 390 -1.18 2.23 -9.38
N GLN A 391 -0.83 1.45 -8.37
CA GLN A 391 -0.87 -0.02 -8.46
C GLN A 391 -2.30 -0.53 -8.63
N GLU A 392 -3.25 0.09 -7.90
CA GLU A 392 -4.67 -0.18 -7.94
C GLU A 392 -5.30 0.28 -9.26
N GLU A 393 -4.85 1.43 -9.78
CA GLU A 393 -5.24 1.96 -11.09
C GLU A 393 -4.85 0.96 -12.20
N LEU A 394 -3.62 0.45 -12.16
CA LEU A 394 -3.12 -0.51 -13.14
C LEU A 394 -3.90 -1.83 -13.09
N LYS A 395 -4.12 -2.38 -11.89
CA LYS A 395 -4.93 -3.59 -11.72
C LYS A 395 -6.33 -3.40 -12.29
N SER A 396 -7.00 -2.31 -11.88
CA SER A 396 -8.37 -1.99 -12.32
C SER A 396 -8.45 -1.83 -13.83
N TYR A 397 -7.47 -1.17 -14.45
CA TYR A 397 -7.38 -1.02 -15.89
C TYR A 397 -7.26 -2.38 -16.60
N ILE A 398 -6.34 -3.26 -16.14
CA ILE A 398 -6.17 -4.59 -16.72
C ILE A 398 -7.46 -5.42 -16.59
N ASP A 399 -8.02 -5.47 -15.38
CA ASP A 399 -9.20 -6.28 -15.07
C ASP A 399 -10.42 -5.83 -15.88
N GLN A 400 -10.66 -4.52 -16.00
CA GLN A 400 -11.80 -3.98 -16.73
C GLN A 400 -11.66 -4.14 -18.25
N VAL A 401 -10.46 -3.97 -18.80
CA VAL A 401 -10.24 -4.10 -20.24
C VAL A 401 -10.36 -5.56 -20.68
N LEU A 402 -9.84 -6.50 -19.88
CA LEU A 402 -9.78 -7.91 -20.22
C LEU A 402 -10.95 -8.73 -19.64
N ASN A 403 -11.72 -8.16 -18.70
CA ASN A 403 -12.79 -8.83 -17.95
C ASN A 403 -12.33 -10.10 -17.23
N VAL A 404 -11.22 -10.00 -16.50
CA VAL A 404 -10.56 -11.08 -15.76
C VAL A 404 -9.97 -10.55 -14.45
N ASP A 405 -9.71 -11.42 -13.48
CA ASP A 405 -9.05 -11.04 -12.23
C ASP A 405 -7.54 -11.27 -12.31
N SER A 406 -6.78 -10.22 -12.63
CA SER A 406 -5.32 -10.26 -12.68
C SER A 406 -4.69 -10.52 -11.31
N ILE A 407 -3.55 -11.20 -11.32
CA ILE A 407 -2.80 -11.57 -10.12
C ILE A 407 -1.60 -10.63 -9.95
N PRO A 408 -1.54 -9.81 -8.88
CA PRO A 408 -0.36 -9.00 -8.60
C PRO A 408 0.82 -9.91 -8.24
N ILE A 409 1.93 -9.72 -8.95
CA ILE A 409 3.18 -10.44 -8.72
C ILE A 409 4.17 -9.54 -8.01
N ASP A 410 4.22 -8.27 -8.44
CA ASP A 410 5.11 -7.24 -7.93
C ASP A 410 4.51 -5.86 -8.26
N LEU A 411 5.12 -4.79 -7.75
CA LEU A 411 4.73 -3.42 -8.09
C LEU A 411 4.84 -3.20 -9.59
N GLY A 412 3.72 -2.83 -10.20
CA GLY A 412 3.58 -2.60 -11.62
C GLY A 412 3.58 -3.87 -12.47
N ILE A 413 3.49 -5.07 -11.90
CA ILE A 413 3.60 -6.35 -12.63
C ILE A 413 2.46 -7.31 -12.25
N PHE A 414 1.72 -7.74 -13.27
CA PHE A 414 0.57 -8.62 -13.13
C PHE A 414 0.68 -9.83 -14.05
N PHE A 415 0.27 -11.00 -13.57
CA PHE A 415 0.00 -12.17 -14.41
C PHE A 415 -1.50 -12.34 -14.61
N VAL A 416 -1.89 -12.63 -15.84
CA VAL A 416 -3.28 -12.83 -16.25
C VAL A 416 -3.39 -14.20 -16.89
N PHE A 417 -4.10 -15.12 -16.24
CA PHE A 417 -4.25 -16.50 -16.68
C PHE A 417 -5.48 -16.66 -17.57
N LYS A 418 -5.34 -17.34 -18.71
CA LYS A 418 -6.46 -17.69 -19.61
C LYS A 418 -7.42 -18.69 -18.98
N ASP A 419 -6.87 -19.71 -18.33
CA ASP A 419 -7.64 -20.68 -17.56
C ASP A 419 -7.69 -20.26 -16.09
N GLU A 420 -8.90 -20.01 -15.61
CA GLU A 420 -9.15 -19.66 -14.21
C GLU A 420 -8.62 -20.74 -13.25
N LYS A 421 -8.70 -22.03 -13.62
CA LYS A 421 -8.21 -23.14 -12.79
C LYS A 421 -6.70 -23.06 -12.58
N GLN A 422 -5.95 -22.74 -13.64
CA GLN A 422 -4.51 -22.52 -13.56
C GLN A 422 -4.18 -21.32 -12.67
N GLY A 423 -4.94 -20.22 -12.82
CA GLY A 423 -4.81 -19.05 -11.95
C GLY A 423 -5.05 -19.37 -10.47
N GLN A 424 -6.06 -20.19 -10.15
CA GLN A 424 -6.33 -20.63 -8.78
C GLN A 424 -5.23 -21.54 -8.22
N ASN A 425 -4.74 -22.49 -9.03
CA ASN A 425 -3.62 -23.34 -8.65
C ASN A 425 -2.36 -22.51 -8.36
N PHE A 426 -2.09 -21.50 -9.19
CA PHE A 426 -0.98 -20.58 -9.01
C PHE A 426 -1.10 -19.77 -7.71
N ARG A 427 -2.31 -19.34 -7.33
CA ARG A 427 -2.55 -18.66 -6.03
C ARG A 427 -2.33 -19.57 -4.85
N ALA A 428 -2.89 -20.78 -4.91
CA ALA A 428 -2.78 -21.76 -3.83
C ALA A 428 -1.32 -22.17 -3.60
N SER A 429 -0.56 -22.41 -4.67
CA SER A 429 0.85 -22.81 -4.58
C SER A 429 1.73 -21.76 -3.92
N ARG A 430 1.46 -20.46 -4.16
CA ARG A 430 2.18 -19.34 -3.53
C ARG A 430 2.01 -19.24 -2.01
N LEU A 431 0.90 -19.76 -1.50
CA LEU A 431 0.59 -19.71 -0.06
C LEU A 431 1.06 -20.97 0.67
N LYS A 432 1.55 -21.98 -0.06
CA LYS A 432 1.94 -23.26 0.51
C LYS A 432 3.26 -23.16 1.28
N THR A 433 3.28 -23.76 2.47
CA THR A 433 4.50 -23.87 3.29
C THR A 433 5.40 -24.98 2.75
N ARG A 434 6.72 -24.74 2.62
CA ARG A 434 7.67 -25.83 2.34
C ARG A 434 7.88 -26.64 3.62
N LEU A 435 7.56 -27.93 3.58
CA LEU A 435 7.67 -28.85 4.72
C LEU A 435 8.62 -29.98 4.35
N SER A 436 9.44 -30.39 5.31
CA SER A 436 10.32 -31.55 5.16
C SER A 436 9.56 -32.83 5.48
N THR A 437 9.93 -33.91 4.79
CA THR A 437 9.46 -35.26 5.13
C THR A 437 10.02 -35.66 6.50
N PRO A 438 9.19 -36.20 7.42
CA PRO A 438 9.63 -36.67 8.73
C PRO A 438 10.81 -37.64 8.65
N ARG A 439 11.75 -37.51 9.58
CA ARG A 439 12.94 -38.36 9.61
C ARG A 439 12.59 -39.79 10.03
N ILE A 440 13.32 -40.73 9.45
CA ILE A 440 13.25 -42.14 9.83
C ILE A 440 14.04 -42.30 11.13
N ASN A 441 13.34 -42.67 12.21
CA ASN A 441 13.89 -42.71 13.56
C ASN A 441 14.08 -44.15 14.08
N SER A 442 13.64 -45.17 13.34
CA SER A 442 13.77 -46.57 13.75
C SER A 442 14.25 -47.46 12.61
N LYS A 443 15.01 -48.51 12.97
CA LYS A 443 15.45 -49.58 12.05
C LYS A 443 14.34 -50.64 11.91
N ASN A 444 13.13 -50.23 11.51
CA ASN A 444 12.08 -51.19 11.22
C ASN A 444 12.45 -51.92 9.91
N GLN A 445 12.79 -53.21 10.01
CA GLN A 445 13.24 -54.01 8.86
C GLN A 445 12.23 -53.97 7.70
N LYS A 446 10.93 -54.01 8.01
CA LYS A 446 9.87 -53.95 7.00
C LYS A 446 9.78 -52.58 6.31
N PHE A 447 10.23 -51.50 6.93
CA PHE A 447 10.34 -50.22 6.25
C PHE A 447 11.58 -50.18 5.36
N VAL A 448 12.72 -50.66 5.88
CA VAL A 448 14.00 -50.70 5.16
C VAL A 448 13.88 -51.50 3.86
N ASP A 449 13.22 -52.66 3.90
CA ASP A 449 13.05 -53.53 2.73
C ASP A 449 12.22 -52.89 1.59
N TYR A 450 11.42 -51.85 1.90
CA TYR A 450 10.51 -51.20 0.95
C TYR A 450 10.70 -49.67 0.88
N GLU A 451 11.83 -49.14 1.38
CA GLU A 451 12.03 -47.71 1.53
C GLU A 451 11.84 -46.96 0.20
N GLU A 452 12.49 -47.42 -0.87
CA GLU A 452 12.39 -46.81 -2.21
C GLU A 452 10.95 -46.76 -2.73
N GLN A 453 10.17 -47.82 -2.50
CA GLN A 453 8.78 -47.89 -2.93
C GLN A 453 7.85 -46.99 -2.09
N LEU A 454 8.20 -46.76 -0.82
CA LEU A 454 7.40 -45.96 0.13
C LEU A 454 7.72 -44.45 0.06
N ILE A 455 8.90 -44.05 -0.44
CA ILE A 455 9.31 -42.64 -0.59
C ILE A 455 8.29 -41.80 -1.37
N PRO A 456 7.75 -42.24 -2.55
CA PRO A 456 6.72 -41.49 -3.26
C PRO A 456 5.48 -41.21 -2.41
N LEU A 457 5.04 -42.18 -1.61
CA LEU A 457 3.91 -42.03 -0.70
C LEU A 457 4.23 -41.06 0.46
N MET A 458 5.45 -41.12 1.00
CA MET A 458 5.91 -40.16 2.01
C MET A 458 5.93 -38.72 1.45
N ASN A 459 6.48 -38.54 0.24
CA ASN A 459 6.54 -37.24 -0.42
C ASN A 459 5.14 -36.69 -0.72
N PHE A 460 4.22 -37.55 -1.17
CA PHE A 460 2.83 -37.15 -1.37
C PHE A 460 2.17 -36.69 -0.06
N MET A 461 2.35 -37.46 1.03
CA MET A 461 1.80 -37.10 2.34
C MET A 461 2.39 -35.78 2.85
N SER A 462 3.70 -35.57 2.72
CA SER A 462 4.38 -34.31 3.07
C SER A 462 3.90 -33.12 2.23
N ASP A 463 3.60 -33.36 0.96
CA ASP A 463 3.12 -32.34 0.04
C ASP A 463 1.63 -32.01 0.27
N ARG A 464 0.76 -32.98 0.56
CA ARG A 464 -0.70 -32.77 0.62
C ARG A 464 -1.30 -32.81 2.02
N GLY A 465 -0.62 -33.39 3.00
CA GLY A 465 -1.14 -33.59 4.36
C GLY A 465 -2.27 -34.62 4.42
N ARG A 466 -2.40 -35.47 3.38
CA ARG A 466 -3.38 -36.55 3.31
C ARG A 466 -2.83 -37.67 2.44
N LEU A 467 -3.43 -38.86 2.57
CA LEU A 467 -3.14 -39.97 1.68
C LEU A 467 -3.69 -39.71 0.25
N PRO A 468 -3.06 -40.29 -0.78
CA PRO A 468 -3.57 -40.23 -2.14
C PRO A 468 -4.95 -40.89 -2.29
N VAL A 469 -5.73 -40.40 -3.24
CA VAL A 469 -6.85 -41.14 -3.83
C VAL A 469 -6.42 -41.75 -5.16
N ARG A 470 -7.26 -42.61 -5.75
CA ARG A 470 -6.96 -43.29 -7.02
C ARG A 470 -6.62 -42.28 -8.13
N GLY A 471 -5.54 -42.53 -8.85
CA GLY A 471 -5.03 -41.73 -9.97
C GLY A 471 -4.10 -40.58 -9.58
N GLU A 472 -3.78 -40.37 -8.31
CA GLU A 472 -2.97 -39.22 -7.86
C GLU A 472 -1.46 -39.48 -7.77
N ILE A 473 -1.03 -40.74 -7.77
CA ILE A 473 0.39 -41.12 -7.78
C ILE A 473 0.64 -42.18 -8.86
N ALA A 474 1.81 -42.13 -9.49
CA ALA A 474 2.16 -43.04 -10.59
C ALA A 474 2.39 -44.48 -10.07
N GLU A 475 2.92 -44.59 -8.86
CA GLU A 475 3.29 -45.83 -8.17
C GLU A 475 2.08 -46.54 -7.52
N GLU A 476 0.85 -46.13 -7.87
CA GLU A 476 -0.38 -46.66 -7.28
C GLU A 476 -0.49 -48.18 -7.42
N ALA A 477 -0.23 -48.71 -8.61
CA ALA A 477 -0.38 -50.14 -8.90
C ALA A 477 0.56 -50.98 -8.04
N ASP A 478 1.84 -50.58 -7.95
CA ASP A 478 2.88 -51.29 -7.21
C ASP A 478 2.61 -51.23 -5.69
N LEU A 479 2.27 -50.04 -5.17
CA LEU A 479 1.93 -49.86 -3.76
C LEU A 479 0.69 -50.65 -3.33
N ILE A 480 -0.32 -50.74 -4.20
CA ILE A 480 -1.52 -51.52 -3.91
C ILE A 480 -1.24 -53.02 -4.04
N ALA A 481 -0.43 -53.46 -5.01
CA ALA A 481 -0.08 -54.87 -5.15
C ALA A 481 0.65 -55.40 -3.91
N GLU A 482 1.61 -54.64 -3.38
CA GLU A 482 2.43 -55.06 -2.24
C GLU A 482 1.70 -54.90 -0.89
N PHE A 483 1.08 -53.73 -0.65
CA PHE A 483 0.53 -53.41 0.67
C PHE A 483 -1.01 -53.54 0.75
N GLY A 484 -1.69 -53.74 -0.37
CA GLY A 484 -3.15 -53.82 -0.52
C GLY A 484 -3.88 -52.48 -0.48
N SER A 485 -3.32 -51.43 0.14
CA SER A 485 -3.89 -50.07 0.14
C SER A 485 -2.88 -49.02 0.63
N PHE A 486 -3.06 -47.75 0.23
CA PHE A 486 -2.25 -46.64 0.74
C PHE A 486 -2.25 -46.52 2.26
N ARG A 487 -3.38 -46.81 2.93
CA ARG A 487 -3.45 -46.80 4.41
C ARG A 487 -2.55 -47.85 5.05
N ARG A 488 -2.45 -49.04 4.44
CA ARG A 488 -1.61 -50.13 4.93
C ARG A 488 -0.13 -49.82 4.66
N ALA A 489 0.20 -49.31 3.48
CA ALA A 489 1.55 -48.83 3.15
C ALA A 489 1.99 -47.73 4.13
N PHE A 490 1.14 -46.73 4.37
CA PHE A 490 1.44 -45.64 5.29
C PHE A 490 1.59 -46.09 6.75
N ARG A 491 0.91 -47.17 7.16
CA ARG A 491 1.12 -47.75 8.49
C ARG A 491 2.55 -48.26 8.68
N VAL A 492 3.19 -48.77 7.64
CA VAL A 492 4.61 -49.17 7.67
C VAL A 492 5.49 -47.94 7.86
N ILE A 493 5.23 -46.86 7.13
CA ILE A 493 5.91 -45.56 7.29
C ILE A 493 5.79 -45.05 8.74
N MET A 494 4.59 -45.09 9.33
CA MET A 494 4.35 -44.62 10.71
C MET A 494 5.09 -45.44 11.78
N GLN A 495 5.45 -46.70 11.50
CA GLN A 495 6.26 -47.49 12.42
C GLN A 495 7.76 -47.11 12.37
N ALA A 496 8.18 -46.45 11.28
CA ALA A 496 9.56 -46.01 11.04
C ALA A 496 9.80 -44.52 11.33
N THR A 497 8.74 -43.74 11.49
CA THR A 497 8.77 -42.27 11.59
C THR A 497 8.00 -41.76 12.80
N ASN A 498 8.14 -40.47 13.11
CA ASN A 498 7.41 -39.82 14.19
C ASN A 498 5.99 -39.42 13.74
N SER A 499 4.96 -40.05 14.32
CA SER A 499 3.55 -39.76 14.02
C SER A 499 3.15 -38.29 14.24
N VAL A 500 3.71 -37.63 15.26
CA VAL A 500 3.39 -36.23 15.59
C VAL A 500 3.83 -35.27 14.47
N GLU A 501 4.93 -35.58 13.77
CA GLU A 501 5.40 -34.78 12.63
C GLU A 501 4.43 -34.86 11.45
N TRP A 502 3.78 -36.01 11.23
CA TRP A 502 2.75 -36.16 10.19
C TRP A 502 1.45 -35.40 10.51
N ASP A 503 1.05 -35.37 11.78
CA ASP A 503 -0.10 -34.56 12.23
C ASP A 503 0.20 -33.06 12.04
N GLN A 504 1.41 -32.61 12.39
CA GLN A 504 1.85 -31.24 12.16
C GLN A 504 1.84 -30.87 10.67
N ILE A 505 2.24 -31.78 9.78
CA ILE A 505 2.16 -31.58 8.32
C ILE A 505 0.70 -31.41 7.90
N THR A 506 -0.18 -32.29 8.37
CA THR A 506 -1.63 -32.24 8.08
C THR A 506 -2.24 -30.91 8.51
N ASP A 507 -1.92 -30.45 9.72
CA ASP A 507 -2.42 -29.19 10.26
C ASP A 507 -1.84 -27.98 9.53
N LYS A 508 -0.56 -28.02 9.13
CA LYS A 508 0.02 -26.97 8.29
C LYS A 508 -0.64 -26.89 6.93
N ARG A 509 -1.02 -28.02 6.32
CA ARG A 509 -1.76 -28.03 5.05
C ARG A 509 -3.18 -27.53 5.19
N ARG A 510 -3.86 -27.83 6.30
CA ARG A 510 -5.14 -27.18 6.65
C ARG A 510 -4.96 -25.66 6.74
N GLN A 511 -3.97 -25.19 7.48
CA GLN A 511 -3.69 -23.75 7.63
C GLN A 511 -3.41 -23.07 6.28
N ASP A 512 -2.59 -23.68 5.41
CA ASP A 512 -2.30 -23.17 4.06
C ASP A 512 -3.58 -23.00 3.23
N LEU A 513 -4.48 -24.00 3.25
CA LEU A 513 -5.75 -23.95 2.53
C LEU A 513 -6.72 -22.92 3.13
N LEU A 514 -6.75 -22.75 4.45
CA LEU A 514 -7.57 -21.71 5.09
C LEU A 514 -7.12 -20.31 4.67
N VAL A 515 -5.82 -20.04 4.67
CA VAL A 515 -5.26 -18.76 4.20
C VAL A 515 -5.65 -18.52 2.73
N TYR A 516 -5.52 -19.54 1.88
CA TYR A 516 -5.93 -19.46 0.47
C TYR A 516 -7.42 -19.16 0.30
N LEU A 517 -8.30 -19.90 0.96
CA LEU A 517 -9.76 -19.73 0.86
C LEU A 517 -10.21 -18.38 1.44
N ALA A 518 -9.55 -17.90 2.49
CA ALA A 518 -9.79 -16.60 3.09
C ALA A 518 -9.43 -15.47 2.11
N LEU A 519 -8.22 -15.49 1.55
CA LEU A 519 -7.77 -14.49 0.57
C LEU A 519 -8.56 -14.52 -0.75
N SER A 520 -9.12 -15.67 -1.11
CA SER A 520 -9.98 -15.80 -2.28
C SER A 520 -11.30 -15.01 -2.16
N LYS A 521 -11.67 -14.56 -0.95
CA LYS A 521 -12.87 -13.73 -0.70
C LYS A 521 -12.74 -12.28 -1.20
N PHE A 522 -11.52 -11.79 -1.41
CA PHE A 522 -11.27 -10.44 -1.96
C PHE A 522 -11.60 -10.34 -3.45
N GLY A 523 -11.83 -11.47 -4.12
CA GLY A 523 -12.42 -11.52 -5.46
C GLY A 523 -13.59 -12.49 -5.47
N ASN A 524 -13.79 -13.20 -6.58
CA ASN A 524 -14.75 -14.30 -6.62
C ASN A 524 -14.11 -15.56 -6.04
N ARG A 525 -14.54 -15.95 -4.84
CA ARG A 525 -14.15 -17.24 -4.26
C ARG A 525 -14.59 -18.35 -5.23
N PRO A 526 -13.68 -19.22 -5.71
CA PRO A 526 -14.00 -20.20 -6.74
C PRO A 526 -15.04 -21.20 -6.22
N LYS A 527 -16.02 -21.55 -7.05
CA LYS A 527 -16.94 -22.67 -6.74
C LYS A 527 -16.14 -23.96 -6.63
N PHE A 528 -16.65 -24.93 -5.87
CA PHE A 528 -16.00 -26.22 -5.71
C PHE A 528 -15.65 -26.90 -7.05
N SER A 529 -16.52 -26.80 -8.06
CA SER A 529 -16.29 -27.34 -9.42
C SER A 529 -15.19 -26.63 -10.21
N GLN A 530 -14.90 -25.36 -9.89
CA GLN A 530 -13.83 -24.56 -10.50
C GLN A 530 -12.45 -24.86 -9.88
N LEU A 531 -12.38 -25.59 -8.77
CA LEU A 531 -11.09 -26.02 -8.22
C LEU A 531 -10.55 -27.23 -9.00
N ALA A 532 -9.23 -27.29 -9.13
CA ALA A 532 -8.55 -28.47 -9.65
C ALA A 532 -8.88 -29.72 -8.82
N GLU A 533 -8.91 -30.87 -9.46
CA GLU A 533 -9.35 -32.12 -8.82
C GLU A 533 -8.55 -32.47 -7.56
N VAL A 534 -7.23 -32.32 -7.64
CA VAL A 534 -6.35 -32.58 -6.50
C VAL A 534 -6.67 -31.66 -5.30
N VAL A 535 -7.00 -30.38 -5.55
CA VAL A 535 -7.41 -29.43 -4.49
C VAL A 535 -8.78 -29.79 -3.91
N ARG A 536 -9.71 -30.27 -4.75
CA ARG A 536 -11.01 -30.78 -4.28
C ARG A 536 -10.83 -31.98 -3.34
N ASN A 537 -9.91 -32.88 -3.67
CA ASN A 537 -9.58 -34.03 -2.84
C ASN A 537 -8.92 -33.61 -1.52
N ASP A 538 -8.02 -32.62 -1.56
CA ASP A 538 -7.44 -32.04 -0.34
C ASP A 538 -8.51 -31.51 0.61
N ILE A 539 -9.43 -30.70 0.08
CA ILE A 539 -10.48 -30.08 0.89
C ILE A 539 -11.38 -31.13 1.52
N LYS A 540 -11.80 -32.14 0.75
CA LYS A 540 -12.62 -33.23 1.26
C LYS A 540 -11.92 -34.01 2.38
N ALA A 541 -10.65 -34.37 2.19
CA ALA A 541 -9.93 -35.16 3.19
C ALA A 541 -9.57 -34.34 4.44
N LEU A 542 -9.22 -33.06 4.28
CA LEU A 542 -8.71 -32.23 5.38
C LEU A 542 -9.82 -31.55 6.20
N PHE A 543 -10.97 -31.26 5.59
CA PHE A 543 -12.08 -30.52 6.21
C PHE A 543 -13.43 -31.21 6.12
N GLY A 544 -13.53 -32.36 5.43
CA GLY A 544 -14.80 -33.06 5.16
C GLY A 544 -15.59 -32.44 4.01
N SER A 545 -15.83 -31.13 4.02
CA SER A 545 -16.57 -30.43 2.97
C SER A 545 -16.00 -29.06 2.60
N TYR A 546 -16.29 -28.62 1.38
CA TYR A 546 -15.92 -27.28 0.90
C TYR A 546 -16.57 -26.16 1.72
N ASN A 547 -17.83 -26.34 2.10
CA ASN A 547 -18.56 -25.35 2.89
C ASN A 547 -17.94 -25.18 4.28
N GLN A 548 -17.57 -26.27 4.94
CA GLN A 548 -16.90 -26.21 6.24
C GLN A 548 -15.54 -25.51 6.15
N ALA A 549 -14.74 -25.82 5.12
CA ALA A 549 -13.48 -25.13 4.88
C ALA A 549 -13.67 -23.61 4.66
N CYS A 550 -14.71 -23.22 3.92
CA CYS A 550 -15.06 -21.81 3.72
C CYS A 550 -15.47 -21.10 5.01
N ILE A 551 -16.31 -21.73 5.84
CA ILE A 551 -16.74 -21.17 7.14
C ILE A 551 -15.52 -20.92 8.04
N LEU A 552 -14.63 -21.89 8.15
CA LEU A 552 -13.40 -21.75 8.95
C LEU A 552 -12.48 -20.65 8.40
N ALA A 553 -12.34 -20.55 7.09
CA ALA A 553 -11.54 -19.51 6.44
C ALA A 553 -12.16 -18.11 6.67
N ASP A 554 -13.49 -18.01 6.64
CA ASP A 554 -14.22 -16.77 6.93
C ASP A 554 -14.05 -16.34 8.38
N LEU A 555 -14.20 -17.24 9.34
CA LEU A 555 -13.95 -16.97 10.77
C LEU A 555 -12.51 -16.48 11.00
N MET A 556 -11.55 -17.14 10.37
CA MET A 556 -10.15 -16.73 10.43
C MET A 556 -9.93 -15.32 9.86
N LEU A 557 -10.55 -15.00 8.71
CA LEU A 557 -10.47 -13.66 8.11
C LEU A 557 -11.11 -12.59 9.01
N PHE A 558 -12.29 -12.87 9.58
CA PHE A 558 -12.95 -11.94 10.50
C PHE A 558 -12.11 -11.67 11.75
N SER A 559 -11.37 -12.66 12.25
CA SER A 559 -10.49 -12.50 13.42
C SER A 559 -9.35 -11.49 13.20
N LEU A 560 -9.02 -11.13 11.95
CA LEU A 560 -8.03 -10.08 11.68
C LEU A 560 -8.45 -8.69 12.18
N GLY A 561 -9.76 -8.47 12.40
CA GLY A 561 -10.28 -7.24 12.99
C GLY A 561 -9.92 -7.05 14.47
N ASP A 562 -9.46 -8.11 15.15
CA ASP A 562 -9.00 -8.08 16.53
C ASP A 562 -7.51 -7.70 16.58
N SER A 563 -7.23 -6.44 16.90
CA SER A 563 -5.86 -5.93 16.99
C SER A 563 -5.05 -6.52 18.14
N GLU A 564 -5.70 -6.94 19.23
CA GLU A 564 -5.04 -7.60 20.36
C GLU A 564 -4.56 -9.00 19.96
N LEU A 565 -5.38 -9.73 19.21
CA LEU A 565 -5.02 -11.03 18.67
C LEU A 565 -3.79 -10.94 17.76
N ILE A 566 -3.78 -10.00 16.81
CA ILE A 566 -2.63 -9.81 15.90
C ILE A 566 -1.38 -9.40 16.68
N SER A 567 -1.53 -8.53 17.67
CA SER A 567 -0.44 -8.13 18.59
C SER A 567 0.12 -9.34 19.35
N LYS A 568 -0.74 -10.24 19.83
CA LYS A 568 -0.35 -11.48 20.52
C LYS A 568 0.40 -12.44 19.58
N CYS A 569 -0.10 -12.64 18.36
CA CYS A 569 0.60 -13.43 17.33
C CYS A 569 2.00 -12.85 17.04
N CYS A 570 2.11 -11.53 16.92
CA CYS A 570 3.41 -10.86 16.71
C CYS A 570 4.37 -11.07 17.88
N LYS A 571 3.91 -10.92 19.12
CA LYS A 571 4.73 -11.09 20.34
C LYS A 571 5.19 -12.53 20.54
N ASN A 572 4.30 -13.48 20.26
CA ASN A 572 4.54 -14.91 20.42
C ASN A 572 5.28 -15.54 19.23
N SER A 573 5.50 -14.79 18.14
CA SER A 573 6.25 -15.31 17.00
C SER A 573 7.64 -15.77 17.44
N SER A 574 7.98 -16.99 17.08
CA SER A 574 9.32 -17.58 17.23
C SER A 574 10.28 -17.11 16.14
N ILE A 575 9.76 -16.55 15.05
CA ILE A 575 10.51 -16.05 13.90
C ILE A 575 10.31 -14.54 13.80
N GLY A 576 11.39 -13.80 13.55
CA GLY A 576 11.35 -12.36 13.37
C GLY A 576 11.87 -11.58 14.57
N TYR A 577 12.24 -10.33 14.29
CA TYR A 577 12.76 -9.40 15.27
C TYR A 577 11.63 -8.56 15.87
N LYS A 578 11.47 -8.63 17.20
CA LYS A 578 10.35 -8.04 17.94
C LYS A 578 10.74 -6.69 18.55
N PHE A 579 10.05 -5.64 18.15
CA PHE A 579 10.08 -4.33 18.80
C PHE A 579 8.83 -4.11 19.67
N SER A 580 8.82 -3.02 20.44
CA SER A 580 7.69 -2.66 21.31
C SER A 580 6.33 -2.61 20.59
N ASN A 581 6.31 -2.14 19.34
CA ASN A 581 5.08 -1.95 18.56
C ASN A 581 5.12 -2.63 17.18
N SER A 582 6.06 -3.55 16.92
CA SER A 582 6.14 -4.22 15.63
C SER A 582 6.91 -5.52 15.62
N LEU A 583 6.56 -6.41 14.70
CA LEU A 583 7.35 -7.59 14.33
C LEU A 583 7.95 -7.37 12.93
N LEU A 584 9.26 -7.56 12.78
CA LEU A 584 9.95 -7.53 11.49
C LEU A 584 10.39 -8.93 11.10
N VAL A 585 10.17 -9.30 9.84
CA VAL A 585 10.56 -10.61 9.29
C VAL A 585 11.11 -10.43 7.89
N HIS A 586 11.99 -11.31 7.44
CA HIS A 586 12.36 -11.37 6.04
C HIS A 586 11.21 -11.94 5.19
N VAL A 587 11.06 -11.50 3.94
CA VAL A 587 9.99 -11.97 3.04
C VAL A 587 10.02 -13.49 2.81
N SER A 588 11.20 -14.11 2.92
CA SER A 588 11.38 -15.56 2.74
C SER A 588 10.73 -16.41 3.84
N VAL A 589 10.47 -15.84 5.03
CA VAL A 589 9.94 -16.59 6.17
C VAL A 589 8.43 -16.42 6.37
N VAL A 590 7.76 -15.63 5.53
CA VAL A 590 6.31 -15.35 5.66
C VAL A 590 5.50 -16.66 5.73
N ALA A 591 5.78 -17.63 4.86
CA ALA A 591 5.07 -18.90 4.84
C ALA A 591 5.21 -19.71 6.15
N LYS A 592 6.23 -19.43 6.97
CA LYS A 592 6.50 -20.09 8.26
C LYS A 592 5.85 -19.41 9.45
N LEU A 593 5.29 -18.21 9.27
CA LEU A 593 4.62 -17.47 10.35
C LEU A 593 3.29 -18.13 10.74
N ASP A 594 2.75 -17.65 11.86
CA ASP A 594 1.38 -17.92 12.27
C ASP A 594 0.41 -17.65 11.10
N PRO A 595 -0.58 -18.54 10.86
CA PRO A 595 -1.50 -18.38 9.74
C PRO A 595 -2.25 -17.04 9.75
N LEU A 596 -2.49 -16.41 10.90
CA LEU A 596 -3.13 -15.10 10.98
C LEU A 596 -2.20 -13.98 10.51
N LEU A 597 -0.91 -14.05 10.81
CA LEU A 597 0.06 -13.09 10.26
C LEU A 597 0.25 -13.27 8.75
N ARG A 598 0.22 -14.52 8.28
CA ARG A 598 0.22 -14.85 6.84
C ARG A 598 -0.99 -14.29 6.13
N LEU A 599 -2.18 -14.44 6.74
CA LEU A 599 -3.41 -13.90 6.19
C LEU A 599 -3.40 -12.37 6.20
N TYR A 600 -2.91 -11.76 7.29
CA TYR A 600 -2.78 -10.31 7.43
C TYR A 600 -1.88 -9.69 6.34
N GLU A 601 -0.69 -10.27 6.10
CA GLU A 601 0.17 -9.88 4.98
C GLU A 601 -0.47 -10.16 3.62
N GLY A 602 -1.12 -11.32 3.52
CA GLY A 602 -1.83 -11.74 2.33
C GLY A 602 -2.92 -10.76 1.91
N CYS A 603 -3.67 -10.15 2.84
CA CYS A 603 -4.70 -9.15 2.53
C CYS A 603 -4.12 -7.94 1.78
N ALA A 604 -2.96 -7.46 2.24
CA ALA A 604 -2.26 -6.33 1.62
C ALA A 604 -1.69 -6.71 0.25
N ASN A 605 -0.96 -7.82 0.20
CA ASN A 605 -0.30 -8.31 -1.01
C ASN A 605 -1.30 -8.75 -2.09
N ARG A 606 -2.46 -9.28 -1.70
CA ARG A 606 -3.51 -9.71 -2.62
C ARG A 606 -4.14 -8.52 -3.36
N THR A 607 -4.26 -7.40 -2.67
CA THR A 607 -5.00 -6.23 -3.15
C THR A 607 -4.08 -5.23 -3.83
N ILE A 608 -2.98 -4.90 -3.17
CA ILE A 608 -1.99 -3.93 -3.63
C ILE A 608 -0.78 -4.65 -4.23
N GLY A 609 -0.23 -5.63 -3.50
CA GLY A 609 1.05 -6.25 -3.83
C GLY A 609 2.15 -5.79 -2.88
N ARG A 610 3.32 -6.42 -2.96
CA ARG A 610 4.51 -6.00 -2.21
C ARG A 610 5.24 -4.88 -2.94
N LEU A 611 5.99 -4.09 -2.19
CA LEU A 611 7.04 -3.24 -2.76
C LEU A 611 8.02 -4.11 -3.55
N ASN A 612 8.47 -3.59 -4.68
CA ASN A 612 9.49 -4.25 -5.49
C ASN A 612 10.72 -4.62 -4.67
N GLU A 613 11.13 -5.89 -4.77
CA GLU A 613 12.30 -6.45 -4.08
C GLU A 613 12.26 -6.25 -2.56
N ALA A 614 11.07 -6.05 -1.98
CA ALA A 614 10.90 -5.97 -0.52
C ALA A 614 11.68 -7.10 0.16
N THR A 615 12.56 -6.73 1.08
CA THR A 615 13.37 -7.71 1.82
C THR A 615 12.75 -7.97 3.18
N ILE A 616 12.23 -6.94 3.84
CA ILE A 616 11.64 -7.04 5.18
C ILE A 616 10.17 -6.63 5.17
N ILE A 617 9.35 -7.38 5.90
CA ILE A 617 7.96 -7.05 6.21
C ILE A 617 7.87 -6.65 7.67
N LYS A 618 7.23 -5.51 7.94
CA LYS A 618 6.97 -5.00 9.27
C LYS A 618 5.47 -5.05 9.55
N PHE A 619 5.09 -5.85 10.54
CA PHE A 619 3.74 -5.87 11.11
C PHE A 619 3.65 -4.85 12.23
N ASN A 620 2.75 -3.87 12.12
CA ASN A 620 2.48 -2.95 13.22
C ASN A 620 1.49 -3.59 14.20
N THR A 621 1.80 -3.57 15.50
CA THR A 621 0.95 -4.20 16.54
C THR A 621 -0.07 -3.26 17.16
N LYS A 622 -0.09 -1.98 16.77
CA LYS A 622 -1.00 -0.93 17.29
C LYS A 622 -1.92 -0.37 16.24
N LEU A 623 -1.41 -0.17 15.04
CA LEU A 623 -2.15 0.35 13.90
C LEU A 623 -2.30 -0.75 12.86
N PRO A 624 -3.42 -0.78 12.10
CA PRO A 624 -3.65 -1.76 11.05
C PRO A 624 -2.80 -1.43 9.80
N ILE A 625 -1.49 -1.34 9.98
CA ILE A 625 -0.52 -0.96 8.96
C ILE A 625 0.45 -2.11 8.76
N ILE A 626 0.73 -2.42 7.52
CA ILE A 626 1.84 -3.28 7.14
C ILE A 626 2.84 -2.46 6.31
N SER A 627 4.14 -2.66 6.58
CA SER A 627 5.18 -2.00 5.80
C SER A 627 6.05 -3.02 5.08
N TYR A 628 6.34 -2.73 3.81
CA TYR A 628 7.37 -3.41 3.03
C TYR A 628 8.61 -2.52 2.96
N LEU A 629 9.75 -3.06 3.38
CA LEU A 629 11.03 -2.35 3.44
C LEU A 629 12.02 -3.00 2.47
N PHE A 630 12.66 -2.18 1.66
CA PHE A 630 13.64 -2.64 0.67
C PHE A 630 15.08 -2.31 1.12
N TYR A 631 15.86 -3.35 1.35
CA TYR A 631 17.29 -3.30 1.65
C TYR A 631 18.05 -4.03 0.52
N PRO A 632 18.52 -3.35 -0.54
CA PRO A 632 19.13 -3.99 -1.70
C PRO A 632 20.35 -4.84 -1.35
N ASP A 633 21.12 -4.41 -0.35
CA ASP A 633 22.35 -5.07 0.08
C ASP A 633 22.15 -6.01 1.28
N PHE A 634 20.94 -6.56 1.45
CA PHE A 634 20.59 -7.37 2.62
C PHE A 634 21.56 -8.53 2.87
N ASP A 635 21.99 -9.24 1.83
CA ASP A 635 22.89 -10.39 1.98
C ASP A 635 24.38 -10.00 1.99
N THR A 636 24.74 -8.93 1.29
CA THR A 636 26.13 -8.52 1.00
C THR A 636 26.72 -7.63 2.08
N GLU A 637 25.93 -6.72 2.68
CA GLU A 637 26.41 -5.77 3.69
C GLU A 637 26.08 -6.23 5.11
N ALA A 638 26.93 -5.89 6.08
CA ALA A 638 26.68 -6.22 7.49
C ALA A 638 25.44 -5.50 8.03
N HIS A 639 25.36 -4.20 7.73
CA HIS A 639 24.30 -3.29 8.16
C HIS A 639 23.72 -2.57 6.95
N PRO A 640 22.88 -3.24 6.16
CA PRO A 640 22.36 -2.68 4.93
C PRO A 640 21.50 -1.45 5.22
N VAL A 641 21.58 -0.48 4.31
CA VAL A 641 20.82 0.77 4.38
C VAL A 641 19.42 0.56 3.81
N LEU A 642 18.41 1.14 4.47
CA LEU A 642 17.05 1.15 3.94
C LEU A 642 17.02 2.02 2.68
N HIS A 643 16.63 1.46 1.55
CA HIS A 643 16.52 2.20 0.29
C HIS A 643 15.14 2.82 0.12
N THR A 644 14.08 2.05 0.40
CA THR A 644 12.69 2.49 0.24
C THR A 644 11.78 1.78 1.23
N SER A 645 10.78 2.49 1.74
CA SER A 645 9.66 1.91 2.47
C SER A 645 8.35 2.17 1.75
N MET A 646 7.45 1.19 1.84
CA MET A 646 6.05 1.28 1.41
C MET A 646 5.19 0.90 2.61
N ASN A 647 4.27 1.77 3.01
CA ASN A 647 3.31 1.50 4.09
C ASN A 647 1.92 1.43 3.51
N ILE A 648 1.17 0.40 3.89
CA ILE A 648 -0.22 0.19 3.49
C ILE A 648 -1.08 0.22 4.75
N ASP A 649 -2.04 1.14 4.80
CA ASP A 649 -3.09 1.14 5.81
C ASP A 649 -4.20 0.18 5.36
N LEU A 650 -4.46 -0.88 6.13
CA LEU A 650 -5.40 -1.92 5.71
C LEU A 650 -6.87 -1.51 5.83
N ARG A 651 -7.18 -0.35 6.43
CA ARG A 651 -8.57 0.13 6.58
C ARG A 651 -9.10 0.75 5.30
N ASP A 652 -8.27 1.55 4.64
CA ASP A 652 -8.63 2.28 3.42
C ASP A 652 -7.74 1.92 2.21
N LEU A 653 -6.77 1.01 2.42
CA LEU A 653 -5.78 0.58 1.43
C LEU A 653 -4.89 1.72 0.92
N SER A 654 -4.81 2.82 1.66
CA SER A 654 -3.93 3.93 1.29
C SER A 654 -2.47 3.51 1.37
N VAL A 655 -1.73 3.86 0.32
CA VAL A 655 -0.31 3.53 0.18
C VAL A 655 0.51 4.80 0.32
N SER A 656 1.57 4.74 1.14
CA SER A 656 2.58 5.79 1.23
C SER A 656 3.98 5.22 0.99
N TYR A 657 4.79 5.97 0.26
CA TYR A 657 6.16 5.59 -0.08
C TYR A 657 7.15 6.59 0.54
N GLN A 658 8.32 6.11 0.92
CA GLN A 658 9.44 6.96 1.32
C GLN A 658 10.74 6.41 0.75
N SER A 659 11.45 7.23 -0.03
CA SER A 659 12.79 6.94 -0.52
C SER A 659 13.85 7.51 0.41
N TYR A 660 14.96 6.78 0.58
CA TYR A 660 16.10 7.18 1.40
C TYR A 660 17.41 7.25 0.58
N THR A 661 17.34 7.20 -0.75
CA THR A 661 18.54 7.13 -1.62
C THR A 661 19.47 8.33 -1.45
N ASN A 662 18.92 9.50 -1.14
CA ASN A 662 19.67 10.74 -0.96
C ASN A 662 19.69 11.21 0.51
N GLU A 663 19.26 10.36 1.44
CA GLU A 663 19.24 10.68 2.86
C GLU A 663 20.67 10.63 3.41
N TYR A 664 21.10 11.69 4.10
CA TYR A 664 22.46 11.77 4.63
C TYR A 664 22.69 10.77 5.79
N ASN A 665 21.66 10.53 6.60
CA ASN A 665 21.72 9.61 7.74
C ASN A 665 20.60 8.55 7.68
N PRO A 666 20.65 7.64 6.70
CA PRO A 666 19.54 6.73 6.45
C PRO A 666 19.44 5.65 7.54
N PRO A 667 18.24 5.07 7.76
CA PRO A 667 18.07 3.93 8.65
C PRO A 667 18.88 2.72 8.18
N ILE A 668 19.43 1.95 9.11
CA ILE A 668 20.17 0.70 8.84
C ILE A 668 19.51 -0.49 9.54
N LEU A 669 19.79 -1.70 9.05
CA LEU A 669 19.28 -2.92 9.63
C LEU A 669 20.34 -3.62 10.50
N HIS A 670 19.90 -4.06 11.68
CA HIS A 670 20.67 -4.87 12.64
C HIS A 670 20.02 -6.24 12.79
N ARG A 671 20.70 -7.18 13.47
CA ARG A 671 20.10 -8.46 13.91
C ARG A 671 19.48 -9.27 12.78
N LYS A 672 20.18 -9.36 11.63
CA LYS A 672 19.67 -10.09 10.45
C LYS A 672 19.38 -11.56 10.74
N ASP A 673 20.12 -12.16 11.66
CA ASP A 673 19.91 -13.53 12.17
C ASP A 673 18.48 -13.74 12.70
N ALA A 674 17.91 -12.75 13.39
CA ALA A 674 16.56 -12.84 13.95
C ALA A 674 15.45 -12.69 12.89
N LEU A 675 15.78 -12.17 11.71
CA LEU A 675 14.82 -11.89 10.63
C LEU A 675 14.59 -13.10 9.70
N VAL A 676 15.52 -14.06 9.71
CA VAL A 676 15.51 -15.26 8.87
C VAL A 676 15.52 -16.53 9.74
N THR A 677 15.37 -17.70 9.12
CA THR A 677 15.43 -19.02 9.79
C THR A 677 16.76 -19.74 9.52
N PRO A 678 17.12 -20.79 10.29
CA PRO A 678 18.40 -21.50 10.15
C PRO A 678 18.70 -22.11 8.77
N ASP A 679 17.67 -22.38 7.97
CA ASP A 679 17.78 -22.87 6.58
C ASP A 679 18.04 -21.74 5.56
N TYR A 680 18.11 -20.48 5.99
CA TYR A 680 18.51 -19.38 5.12
C TYR A 680 20.02 -19.51 4.79
N PRO A 681 20.44 -19.39 3.52
CA PRO A 681 21.83 -19.69 3.10
C PRO A 681 22.92 -19.02 3.93
N ASP A 682 22.68 -17.77 4.35
CA ASP A 682 23.63 -16.95 5.09
C ASP A 682 23.33 -16.83 6.60
N TYR A 683 22.43 -17.66 7.14
CA TYR A 683 22.02 -17.60 8.55
C TYR A 683 23.22 -17.65 9.51
N GLU A 684 24.10 -18.65 9.37
CA GLU A 684 25.27 -18.84 10.23
C GLU A 684 26.22 -17.63 10.22
N LYS A 685 26.34 -16.97 9.06
CA LYS A 685 27.15 -15.75 8.91
C LYS A 685 26.53 -14.60 9.69
N PHE A 686 25.21 -14.41 9.60
CA PHE A 686 24.51 -13.36 10.35
C PHE A 686 24.49 -13.62 11.85
N ALA A 687 24.24 -14.86 12.28
CA ALA A 687 24.24 -15.23 13.69
C ALA A 687 25.61 -14.99 14.35
N LYS A 688 26.71 -15.32 13.65
CA LYS A 688 28.08 -15.05 14.13
C LYS A 688 28.37 -13.56 14.25
N LEU A 689 27.92 -12.74 13.30
CA LEU A 689 28.08 -11.29 13.36
C LEU A 689 27.34 -10.72 14.56
N THR A 690 26.03 -11.00 14.68
CA THR A 690 25.21 -10.57 15.82
C THR A 690 25.85 -10.97 17.14
N GLN A 691 26.35 -12.20 17.24
CA GLN A 691 26.97 -12.65 18.47
C GLN A 691 28.22 -11.86 18.84
N GLN A 692 29.06 -11.52 17.86
CA GLN A 692 30.24 -10.69 18.07
C GLN A 692 29.87 -9.26 18.48
N GLU A 693 28.80 -8.71 17.93
CA GLU A 693 28.31 -7.37 18.25
C GLU A 693 27.74 -7.29 19.67
N GLU A 694 27.00 -8.31 20.11
CA GLU A 694 26.56 -8.46 21.49
C GLU A 694 27.74 -8.59 22.45
N ASP A 695 28.75 -9.41 22.11
CA ASP A 695 29.98 -9.55 22.89
C ASP A 695 30.69 -8.20 23.07
N ARG A 696 30.70 -7.37 22.02
CA ARG A 696 31.25 -6.01 22.06
C ARG A 696 30.33 -5.01 22.77
N GLY A 697 29.08 -5.34 23.03
CA GLY A 697 28.10 -4.44 23.63
C GLY A 697 27.58 -3.38 22.66
N LEU A 698 27.75 -3.59 21.35
CA LEU A 698 27.33 -2.64 20.32
C LEU A 698 25.80 -2.55 20.22
N LEU A 699 25.09 -3.63 20.60
CA LEU A 699 23.64 -3.73 20.49
C LEU A 699 22.89 -3.41 21.80
N ASN A 700 23.57 -2.82 22.78
CA ASN A 700 22.97 -2.52 24.09
C ASN A 700 21.87 -1.45 24.02
N ASP A 701 22.04 -0.45 23.14
CA ASP A 701 21.04 0.60 22.91
C ASP A 701 20.67 0.69 21.43
N LEU A 702 19.80 -0.23 21.01
CA LEU A 702 19.31 -0.29 19.64
C LEU A 702 18.57 0.96 19.18
N LYS A 703 18.03 1.78 20.08
CA LYS A 703 17.33 3.01 19.72
C LYS A 703 18.31 4.08 19.25
N SER A 704 19.50 4.17 19.86
CA SER A 704 20.48 5.16 19.46
C SER A 704 21.19 4.80 18.16
N ILE A 705 21.26 3.53 17.76
CA ILE A 705 22.03 3.07 16.58
C ILE A 705 21.19 2.79 15.32
N GLN A 706 19.94 3.26 15.24
CA GLN A 706 19.05 2.94 14.12
C GLN A 706 19.48 3.54 12.77
N ASN A 707 20.34 4.56 12.78
CA ASN A 707 20.78 5.28 11.59
C ASN A 707 22.31 5.17 11.41
N ARG A 708 22.75 5.32 10.16
CA ARG A 708 24.14 5.07 9.75
C ARG A 708 25.18 5.85 10.55
N ILE A 709 24.99 7.15 10.76
CA ILE A 709 25.96 8.00 11.48
C ILE A 709 26.06 7.58 12.94
N ASN A 710 24.91 7.33 13.58
CA ASN A 710 24.89 6.91 14.97
C ASN A 710 25.55 5.53 15.17
N TRP A 711 25.39 4.64 14.20
CA TRP A 711 26.10 3.36 14.19
C TRP A 711 27.61 3.54 14.05
N LEU A 712 28.07 4.37 13.12
CA LEU A 712 29.50 4.69 12.99
C LEU A 712 30.06 5.29 14.29
N LYS A 713 29.31 6.18 14.93
CA LYS A 713 29.67 6.73 16.24
C LYS A 713 29.75 5.65 17.32
N CYS A 714 28.80 4.72 17.38
CA CYS A 714 28.83 3.59 18.29
C CYS A 714 30.09 2.71 18.08
N LEU A 715 30.45 2.46 16.82
CA LEU A 715 31.67 1.70 16.49
C LEU A 715 32.94 2.42 16.97
N GLU A 716 33.05 3.72 16.71
CA GLU A 716 34.14 4.56 17.21
C GLU A 716 34.19 4.58 18.74
N GLU A 717 33.04 4.75 19.39
CA GLU A 717 32.95 4.81 20.84
C GLU A 717 33.37 3.49 21.52
N ASN A 718 33.20 2.37 20.82
CA ASN A 718 33.58 1.03 21.24
C ASN A 718 34.90 0.53 20.61
N CYS A 719 35.72 1.42 20.04
CA CYS A 719 37.02 1.09 19.42
C CYS A 719 36.96 -0.11 18.45
N THR A 720 35.86 -0.19 17.69
CA THR A 720 35.51 -1.36 16.89
C THR A 720 35.41 -0.99 15.41
N GLU A 721 35.81 -1.90 14.53
CA GLU A 721 35.59 -1.80 13.09
C GLU A 721 34.92 -3.09 12.59
N ILE A 722 34.16 -2.98 11.50
CA ILE A 722 33.49 -4.12 10.87
C ILE A 722 34.03 -4.27 9.45
N LYS A 723 34.48 -5.48 9.10
CA LYS A 723 34.99 -5.83 7.75
C LYS A 723 34.23 -7.05 7.26
N GLY A 724 33.41 -6.87 6.22
CA GLY A 724 32.39 -7.86 5.86
C GLY A 724 31.44 -8.10 7.04
N HIS A 725 31.14 -9.36 7.37
CA HIS A 725 30.31 -9.73 8.52
C HIS A 725 31.15 -10.16 9.75
N ARG A 726 32.23 -9.44 10.03
CA ARG A 726 33.12 -9.73 11.17
C ARG A 726 33.56 -8.46 11.90
N VAL A 727 33.66 -8.58 13.22
CA VAL A 727 33.97 -7.48 14.15
C VAL A 727 35.42 -7.54 14.60
N TYR A 728 36.15 -6.44 14.46
CA TYR A 728 37.57 -6.31 14.82
C TYR A 728 37.79 -5.14 15.80
N TRP A 729 38.89 -5.18 16.55
CA TRP A 729 39.34 -4.00 17.29
C TRP A 729 40.07 -3.05 16.33
N GLN A 730 39.83 -1.75 16.46
CA GLN A 730 40.62 -0.75 15.75
C GLN A 730 42.08 -0.79 16.23
N THR A 731 43.02 -0.52 15.33
CA THR A 731 44.47 -0.58 15.61
C THR A 731 45.02 0.72 16.20
N ASN A 732 44.40 1.87 15.91
CA ASN A 732 44.91 3.21 16.25
C ASN A 732 44.00 3.91 17.27
N VAL A 733 43.86 3.33 18.47
CA VAL A 733 42.98 3.85 19.53
C VAL A 733 43.72 3.94 20.86
N ASP A 734 43.25 4.79 21.77
CA ASP A 734 43.79 4.92 23.13
C ASP A 734 43.92 3.55 23.83
N PRO A 735 45.13 3.12 24.23
CA PRO A 735 45.37 1.82 24.85
C PRO A 735 44.59 1.60 26.15
N TYR A 736 44.36 2.67 26.93
CA TYR A 736 43.63 2.57 28.19
C TYR A 736 42.15 2.29 27.95
N ARG A 737 41.49 3.08 27.08
CA ARG A 737 40.12 2.84 26.63
C ARG A 737 39.94 1.44 26.06
N LEU A 738 40.86 0.98 25.21
CA LEU A 738 40.82 -0.36 24.63
C LEU A 738 40.92 -1.47 25.69
N LYS A 739 41.74 -1.29 26.73
CA LYS A 739 41.87 -2.24 27.84
C LYS A 739 40.57 -2.40 28.62
N ILE A 740 39.86 -1.29 28.90
CA ILE A 740 38.55 -1.31 29.58
C ILE A 740 37.53 -2.09 28.74
N LEU A 741 37.41 -1.76 27.45
CA LEU A 741 36.47 -2.41 26.55
C LEU A 741 36.76 -3.91 26.36
N LYS A 742 38.04 -4.30 26.27
CA LYS A 742 38.45 -5.72 26.23
C LYS A 742 38.08 -6.47 27.50
N SER A 743 38.20 -5.83 28.66
CA SER A 743 37.76 -6.40 29.94
C SER A 743 36.24 -6.64 29.95
N ALA A 744 35.44 -5.64 29.57
CA ALA A 744 33.99 -5.76 29.47
C ALA A 744 33.57 -6.86 28.48
N HIS A 745 34.22 -6.95 27.32
CA HIS A 745 34.03 -8.00 26.34
C HIS A 745 34.32 -9.40 26.91
N ALA A 746 35.42 -9.56 27.67
CA ALA A 746 35.74 -10.83 28.31
C ALA A 746 34.70 -11.24 29.37
N THR A 747 34.16 -10.28 30.11
CA THR A 747 33.08 -10.49 31.08
C THR A 747 31.81 -11.00 30.38
N ARG A 748 31.31 -10.31 29.35
CA ARG A 748 30.11 -10.71 28.60
C ARG A 748 30.24 -12.11 28.00
N LYS A 749 31.41 -12.42 27.43
CA LYS A 749 31.69 -13.75 26.87
C LYS A 749 31.66 -14.85 27.94
N ARG A 750 32.14 -14.57 29.16
CA ARG A 750 32.06 -15.52 30.29
C ARG A 750 30.62 -15.70 30.77
N GLU A 751 29.84 -14.62 30.84
CA GLU A 751 28.43 -14.66 31.22
C GLU A 751 27.60 -15.48 30.23
N ARG A 752 27.77 -15.26 28.92
CA ARG A 752 27.10 -16.08 27.90
C ARG A 752 27.49 -17.56 28.00
N LYS A 753 28.79 -17.86 28.19
CA LYS A 753 29.24 -19.25 28.34
C LYS A 753 28.61 -19.93 29.56
N LYS A 754 28.32 -19.19 30.63
CA LYS A 754 27.58 -19.71 31.79
C LYS A 754 26.13 -20.00 31.45
N GLN A 755 25.44 -19.11 30.72
CA GLN A 755 24.05 -19.30 30.28
C GLN A 755 23.91 -20.53 29.38
N LEU A 756 24.79 -20.68 28.38
CA LEU A 756 24.80 -21.83 27.45
C LEU A 756 25.10 -23.18 28.13
N ASN A 757 25.67 -23.18 29.34
CA ASN A 757 25.93 -24.41 30.10
C ASN A 757 24.78 -24.74 31.08
N GLN A 758 23.77 -23.86 31.20
CA GLN A 758 22.62 -24.01 32.09
C GLN A 758 21.32 -24.35 31.32
N GLU A 759 21.27 -24.04 30.03
CA GLU A 759 20.28 -24.53 29.05
C GLU A 759 20.72 -25.88 28.47
#